data_AF-A0A5C5BFK4-F1
#
_entry.id   AF-A0A5C5BFK4-F1
#
_cell.length_a   1.000
_cell.length_b   1.000
_cell.length_c   1.000
_cell.angle_alpha   90.00
_cell.angle_beta   90.00
_cell.angle_gamma   90.00
#
_symmetry.space_group_name_H-M   'P 1'
#
loop_
_entity.id
_entity.type
_entity.pdbx_description
1 polymer ?
#
loop_
_entity_poly.entity_id
_entity_poly.type
_entity_poly.pdbx_seq_one_letter_code
_entity_poly.pdbx_strand_id
1 'polypeptide(L)'
;MQLHGAVHPPLAPAGEHVGDRDRPRLRGQRLRHGGRLRARLQGPRAPAHEHGQGRREHAHPHQRDRARRARHLHDERGHRLDHGRAPAHHEGASRAGGLPRAARPRRRRRPGVRPHRARRGRGAAARLLPQGLRARAVVRTVHAVSAAGVLASLRAARALATDRAATATAADAARAAAAVTPAAASARLAVGPLGRFWRSLSPAGLAVGAAAYAAGTRPTLAPRGAVAQGVAAGLSLAVGYALGARGERLVHWARRGAHRADDAAGHPWSDAQPVARAVAGASLAATAVVTLWTGAQGQRRLQRLWGLPATAQPDPRTLAVAAGAIVLPVIAQRRIRRRVHALRSLLGRWLPEPVAGVAGDALYTVGSILLLRAGFAEILGRYVTGRFAIRSGTISHEYERPTASTRSGSPASFEPWSGLGAEGRRFVGSGPSVEEIAELTGRPAVEPIRVYVGVTTHGKLVDPPDLDAMAARLVAELDRTRAWERDVLVLVTPTGSGWVDGPAVAAVEYLHGGRTAVAALQYSVNPSWVQLALELDLPARAGRALFEAVHARWRQLPPDSRPLLVPFGLSLGAYGSQAAFGSLEDVLSRAGGAVWAGSPRFTPLVTELTARRDAGSTQIHPVLDGGRHVRFATRNGGPQHLDALGSAGSPRVVYVQHPSDGVARWWWPELWRPDDWLREPVGQDVLPRLQWWPVITGVQLFLDMMVSDSDGIPAGYGHHYCGAYVDAWRWVTQPDGWDESRLAALRARLADVPR
;
A
#
# COMPACT_ATOMS: atom_id res chain seq x y z
N MET A 1 -0.94 -28.98 51.11
CA MET A 1 -1.88 -28.43 52.11
C MET A 1 -3.27 -28.55 51.51
N GLN A 2 -4.20 -29.13 52.28
CA GLN A 2 -5.66 -29.30 52.08
C GLN A 2 -6.39 -28.22 51.22
N LEU A 3 -7.50 -28.48 50.49
CA LEU A 3 -8.56 -29.52 50.61
C LEU A 3 -9.34 -29.80 49.29
N HIS A 4 -10.24 -30.80 49.31
CA HIS A 4 -11.03 -31.40 48.21
C HIS A 4 -12.20 -30.58 47.62
N GLY A 5 -12.75 -31.03 46.47
CA GLY A 5 -14.15 -30.76 46.05
C GLY A 5 -14.62 -31.34 44.70
N ALA A 6 -15.29 -32.50 44.73
CA ALA A 6 -16.06 -33.27 43.71
C ALA A 6 -16.53 -32.60 42.37
N VAL A 7 -16.66 -33.23 41.18
CA VAL A 7 -16.94 -34.61 40.68
C VAL A 7 -18.43 -34.93 40.31
N HIS A 8 -18.73 -34.89 38.99
CA HIS A 8 -19.71 -35.70 38.21
C HIS A 8 -21.26 -35.39 38.27
N PRO A 9 -22.14 -35.92 37.35
CA PRO A 9 -22.53 -35.16 36.15
C PRO A 9 -24.08 -35.12 35.84
N PRO A 10 -24.65 -35.56 34.67
CA PRO A 10 -25.59 -34.74 33.89
C PRO A 10 -27.08 -35.17 33.97
N LEU A 11 -28.00 -34.24 33.67
CA LEU A 11 -29.43 -34.55 33.47
C LEU A 11 -30.12 -33.67 32.41
N ALA A 12 -30.90 -34.34 31.57
CA ALA A 12 -32.08 -33.88 30.82
C ALA A 12 -33.14 -35.02 30.98
N PRO A 13 -34.38 -34.98 30.43
CA PRO A 13 -35.08 -33.91 29.70
C PRO A 13 -36.55 -33.66 30.16
N ALA A 14 -37.18 -32.59 29.63
CA ALA A 14 -38.64 -32.44 29.39
C ALA A 14 -38.84 -31.14 28.59
N GLY A 15 -39.80 -30.95 27.66
CA GLY A 15 -40.78 -31.87 27.08
C GLY A 15 -42.19 -31.25 27.03
N GLU A 16 -42.65 -30.76 25.87
CA GLU A 16 -44.08 -30.74 25.49
C GLU A 16 -44.33 -30.41 23.99
N HIS A 17 -45.51 -30.80 23.49
CA HIS A 17 -45.99 -30.74 22.09
C HIS A 17 -46.61 -29.35 21.75
N VAL A 18 -47.13 -28.97 20.57
CA VAL A 18 -47.95 -29.56 19.47
C VAL A 18 -47.76 -28.66 18.22
N GLY A 19 -47.96 -29.00 16.93
CA GLY A 19 -48.38 -30.19 16.15
C GLY A 19 -48.04 -29.92 14.66
N ASP A 20 -47.81 -30.90 13.78
CA ASP A 20 -48.71 -31.88 13.12
C ASP A 20 -49.35 -31.38 11.79
N ARG A 21 -49.54 -32.33 10.85
CA ARG A 21 -49.96 -32.23 9.42
C ARG A 21 -48.83 -31.80 8.44
N ASP A 22 -48.55 -32.49 7.33
CA ASP A 22 -49.25 -33.61 6.65
C ASP A 22 -48.31 -34.69 6.09
N ARG A 23 -48.86 -35.91 5.87
CA ARG A 23 -48.28 -37.04 5.12
C ARG A 23 -49.35 -37.79 4.32
N PRO A 24 -48.95 -38.36 3.16
CA PRO A 24 -49.24 -39.76 2.85
C PRO A 24 -47.91 -40.51 2.55
N ARG A 25 -47.57 -41.70 3.07
CA ARG A 25 -48.21 -43.05 2.97
C ARG A 25 -48.43 -43.47 1.50
N LEU A 26 -48.08 -44.67 1.02
CA LEU A 26 -47.34 -45.84 1.57
C LEU A 26 -47.05 -46.85 0.41
N ARG A 27 -46.27 -47.92 0.68
CA ARG A 27 -45.92 -49.08 -0.20
C ARG A 27 -45.00 -48.75 -1.41
N GLY A 28 -43.97 -49.52 -1.77
CA GLY A 28 -43.33 -50.68 -1.11
C GLY A 28 -43.49 -52.01 -1.86
N GLN A 29 -42.41 -52.51 -2.48
CA GLN A 29 -42.20 -53.94 -2.77
C GLN A 29 -40.71 -54.27 -2.97
N ARG A 30 -40.34 -55.53 -2.75
CA ARG A 30 -38.97 -56.08 -2.86
C ARG A 30 -38.77 -56.78 -4.20
N LEU A 31 -37.50 -57.05 -4.53
CA LEU A 31 -36.87 -58.21 -5.22
C LEU A 31 -35.78 -57.69 -6.18
N ARG A 32 -34.71 -58.39 -6.56
CA ARG A 32 -33.83 -59.46 -6.03
C ARG A 32 -32.83 -59.66 -7.18
N HIS A 33 -31.55 -59.92 -6.89
CA HIS A 33 -30.48 -60.21 -7.87
C HIS A 33 -30.15 -59.05 -8.85
N GLY A 34 -28.93 -58.91 -9.37
CA GLY A 34 -27.71 -59.69 -9.15
C GLY A 34 -27.07 -60.08 -10.48
N GLY A 35 -25.97 -59.44 -10.86
CA GLY A 35 -25.23 -59.76 -12.08
C GLY A 35 -24.21 -58.70 -12.45
N ARG A 36 -22.92 -59.03 -12.35
CA ARG A 36 -21.84 -58.27 -13.02
C ARG A 36 -21.70 -58.80 -14.44
N LEU A 37 -21.39 -57.94 -15.40
CA LEU A 37 -20.60 -58.34 -16.57
C LEU A 37 -19.71 -57.18 -17.02
N ARG A 38 -18.41 -57.48 -17.17
CA ARG A 38 -17.41 -56.62 -17.81
C ARG A 38 -17.29 -57.04 -19.27
N ALA A 39 -17.30 -56.11 -20.21
CA ALA A 39 -16.32 -56.00 -21.31
C ALA A 39 -16.60 -54.69 -22.07
N ARG A 40 -15.68 -53.71 -22.15
CA ARG A 40 -14.44 -53.65 -22.96
C ARG A 40 -14.69 -53.51 -24.48
N LEU A 41 -14.30 -52.33 -24.97
CA LEU A 41 -13.44 -52.04 -26.14
C LEU A 41 -14.02 -51.15 -27.26
N GLN A 42 -13.14 -50.22 -27.65
CA GLN A 42 -12.97 -49.65 -29.00
C GLN A 42 -14.04 -48.71 -29.58
N GLY A 43 -13.69 -47.42 -29.61
CA GLY A 43 -13.89 -46.60 -30.82
C GLY A 43 -12.85 -46.98 -31.91
N PRO A 44 -12.70 -46.25 -33.03
CA PRO A 44 -12.74 -44.78 -33.07
C PRO A 44 -13.38 -44.14 -34.33
N ARG A 45 -13.22 -42.80 -34.43
CA ARG A 45 -13.31 -41.89 -35.60
C ARG A 45 -14.62 -41.13 -35.83
N ALA A 46 -14.44 -39.81 -35.95
CA ALA A 46 -15.34 -38.86 -36.61
C ALA A 46 -15.12 -38.86 -38.15
N PRO A 47 -16.02 -38.24 -38.92
CA PRO A 47 -15.81 -36.88 -39.45
C PRO A 47 -16.95 -35.93 -39.00
N ALA A 48 -16.76 -34.63 -38.73
CA ALA A 48 -16.24 -33.53 -39.53
C ALA A 48 -17.27 -32.91 -40.52
N HIS A 49 -17.71 -31.69 -40.17
CA HIS A 49 -18.32 -30.60 -40.98
C HIS A 49 -19.55 -30.88 -41.88
N GLU A 50 -20.65 -30.12 -41.69
CA GLU A 50 -20.87 -28.86 -42.43
C GLU A 50 -22.07 -28.03 -41.92
N HIS A 51 -22.35 -26.90 -42.59
CA HIS A 51 -23.17 -25.77 -42.13
C HIS A 51 -24.69 -26.00 -42.11
N GLY A 52 -25.37 -25.28 -41.20
CA GLY A 52 -26.81 -25.04 -41.25
C GLY A 52 -27.16 -23.67 -40.67
N GLN A 53 -27.45 -22.68 -41.52
CA GLN A 53 -28.01 -21.39 -41.09
C GLN A 53 -29.50 -21.54 -40.77
N GLY A 54 -29.99 -20.83 -39.74
CA GLY A 54 -31.41 -20.79 -39.40
C GLY A 54 -31.78 -19.54 -38.60
N ARG A 55 -32.16 -18.46 -39.30
CA ARG A 55 -32.82 -17.30 -38.67
C ARG A 55 -34.33 -17.56 -38.52
N ARG A 56 -34.90 -17.20 -37.38
CA ARG A 56 -36.19 -16.47 -37.23
C ARG A 56 -36.00 -15.53 -36.03
N GLU A 57 -36.00 -14.21 -36.20
CA GLU A 57 -37.18 -13.35 -36.42
C GLU A 57 -38.20 -13.43 -35.29
N HIS A 58 -38.26 -12.36 -34.49
CA HIS A 58 -39.47 -11.54 -34.33
C HIS A 58 -39.08 -10.14 -33.80
N ALA A 59 -39.58 -9.10 -34.47
CA ALA A 59 -39.49 -7.72 -34.05
C ALA A 59 -40.81 -7.03 -34.44
N HIS A 60 -41.33 -6.12 -33.61
CA HIS A 60 -42.31 -5.09 -33.99
C HIS A 60 -42.52 -4.09 -32.81
N PRO A 61 -43.07 -2.87 -33.05
CA PRO A 61 -42.19 -1.70 -33.09
C PRO A 61 -42.66 -0.51 -32.22
N HIS A 62 -41.97 0.63 -32.28
CA HIS A 62 -42.61 1.92 -32.62
C HIS A 62 -41.57 3.00 -32.99
N GLN A 63 -41.78 3.67 -34.13
CA GLN A 63 -41.01 4.85 -34.58
C GLN A 63 -41.58 6.15 -34.01
N ARG A 64 -40.75 7.21 -34.00
CA ARG A 64 -41.17 8.53 -34.52
C ARG A 64 -39.99 9.28 -35.13
N ASP A 65 -40.20 9.78 -36.35
CA ASP A 65 -39.19 10.46 -37.17
C ASP A 65 -38.83 11.87 -36.70
N ARG A 66 -37.62 12.30 -37.08
CA ARG A 66 -37.44 13.58 -37.80
C ARG A 66 -36.14 13.57 -38.60
N ALA A 67 -36.25 13.68 -39.92
CA ALA A 67 -35.13 13.83 -40.85
C ALA A 67 -35.44 14.90 -41.91
N ARG A 68 -34.38 15.62 -42.35
CA ARG A 68 -34.19 16.42 -43.59
C ARG A 68 -33.13 17.52 -43.31
N ARG A 69 -32.21 17.89 -44.19
CA ARG A 69 -31.73 17.30 -45.46
C ARG A 69 -30.35 17.93 -45.84
N ALA A 70 -29.40 17.06 -46.21
CA ALA A 70 -28.50 17.11 -47.38
C ALA A 70 -27.78 18.41 -47.86
N ARG A 71 -26.47 18.27 -48.19
CA ARG A 71 -25.82 18.74 -49.44
C ARG A 71 -24.43 18.11 -49.65
N HIS A 72 -24.00 18.06 -50.92
CA HIS A 72 -22.75 17.51 -51.49
C HIS A 72 -21.95 18.66 -52.17
N LEU A 73 -20.69 18.56 -52.64
CA LEU A 73 -19.67 17.50 -52.77
C LEU A 73 -18.26 18.19 -52.92
N HIS A 74 -17.18 17.40 -53.07
CA HIS A 74 -15.80 17.80 -53.46
C HIS A 74 -15.02 18.72 -52.45
N ASP A 75 -13.67 18.71 -52.37
CA ASP A 75 -12.68 18.12 -53.29
C ASP A 75 -11.36 17.63 -52.63
N GLU A 76 -10.49 17.06 -53.47
CA GLU A 76 -9.23 16.35 -53.21
C GLU A 76 -8.14 17.05 -52.35
N ARG A 77 -7.36 16.22 -51.63
CA ARG A 77 -5.89 16.11 -51.78
C ARG A 77 -5.32 14.92 -51.00
N GLY A 78 -4.70 13.98 -51.71
CA GLY A 78 -3.98 12.86 -51.10
C GLY A 78 -2.46 13.04 -51.16
N HIS A 79 -1.75 12.40 -50.24
CA HIS A 79 -0.35 12.01 -50.44
C HIS A 79 -0.10 10.63 -49.82
N ARG A 80 0.14 9.64 -50.69
CA ARG A 80 0.90 8.43 -50.35
C ARG A 80 2.37 8.72 -50.63
N LEU A 81 3.26 8.15 -49.82
CA LEU A 81 4.59 7.75 -50.25
C LEU A 81 4.90 6.36 -49.67
N ASP A 82 5.04 5.38 -50.55
CA ASP A 82 5.73 4.13 -50.25
C ASP A 82 7.24 4.36 -50.31
N HIS A 83 7.98 3.55 -49.56
CA HIS A 83 8.99 2.61 -50.06
C HIS A 83 9.91 2.16 -48.92
N GLY A 84 10.38 0.92 -48.99
CA GLY A 84 11.40 0.41 -48.07
C GLY A 84 12.46 -0.40 -48.81
N ARG A 85 13.62 -0.62 -48.17
CA ARG A 85 14.50 -1.77 -48.42
C ARG A 85 15.61 -1.87 -47.36
N ALA A 86 15.65 -3.05 -46.73
CA ALA A 86 16.81 -3.91 -46.40
C ALA A 86 18.14 -3.34 -45.80
N PRO A 87 18.85 -4.14 -44.97
CA PRO A 87 20.04 -3.71 -44.22
C PRO A 87 21.38 -4.08 -44.90
N ALA A 88 22.49 -3.63 -44.32
CA ALA A 88 23.84 -4.08 -44.64
C ALA A 88 24.63 -4.46 -43.38
N HIS A 89 25.35 -5.59 -43.44
CA HIS A 89 26.37 -6.00 -42.47
C HIS A 89 27.71 -5.35 -42.79
N HIS A 90 28.59 -5.21 -41.80
CA HIS A 90 29.99 -5.63 -41.94
C HIS A 90 30.70 -5.84 -40.59
N GLU A 91 31.46 -6.93 -40.52
CA GLU A 91 32.58 -7.15 -39.60
C GLU A 91 33.70 -6.14 -39.92
N GLY A 92 34.73 -5.85 -39.10
CA GLY A 92 35.19 -6.40 -37.84
C GLY A 92 36.73 -6.39 -37.83
N ALA A 93 37.38 -5.83 -36.80
CA ALA A 93 38.83 -5.95 -36.57
C ALA A 93 39.24 -5.45 -35.19
N SER A 94 40.32 -6.00 -34.64
CA SER A 94 40.86 -5.70 -33.32
C SER A 94 42.32 -5.26 -33.38
N ARG A 95 42.77 -4.37 -32.48
CA ARG A 95 44.03 -4.48 -31.69
C ARG A 95 44.38 -3.23 -30.85
N ALA A 96 44.76 -3.52 -29.61
CA ALA A 96 45.75 -2.90 -28.72
C ALA A 96 46.33 -1.48 -28.98
N GLY A 97 46.50 -0.72 -27.88
CA GLY A 97 47.70 0.12 -27.70
C GLY A 97 47.56 1.43 -26.88
N GLY A 98 48.18 1.48 -25.69
CA GLY A 98 48.94 2.66 -25.23
C GLY A 98 48.22 3.82 -24.51
N LEU A 99 48.46 3.95 -23.21
CA LEU A 99 48.39 5.24 -22.48
C LEU A 99 49.62 6.10 -22.80
N PRO A 100 49.53 7.45 -22.63
CA PRO A 100 50.49 8.11 -21.72
C PRO A 100 49.89 9.21 -20.83
N ARG A 101 50.67 9.62 -19.81
CA ARG A 101 50.31 10.59 -18.76
C ARG A 101 50.79 12.03 -19.06
N ALA A 102 49.93 12.98 -18.69
CA ALA A 102 50.16 14.30 -18.07
C ALA A 102 51.42 15.17 -18.37
N ALA A 103 51.17 16.43 -18.73
CA ALA A 103 52.04 17.58 -18.42
C ALA A 103 51.23 18.87 -18.15
N ARG A 104 51.70 19.74 -17.24
CA ARG A 104 51.20 21.12 -16.99
C ARG A 104 52.32 22.15 -17.38
N PRO A 105 52.22 23.46 -17.07
CA PRO A 105 51.49 24.48 -17.83
C PRO A 105 52.40 25.67 -18.26
N ARG A 106 51.93 26.60 -19.11
CA ARG A 106 52.62 27.90 -19.33
C ARG A 106 51.69 29.12 -19.31
N ARG A 107 52.24 30.23 -18.79
CA ARG A 107 51.61 31.55 -18.57
C ARG A 107 51.71 32.47 -19.80
N ARG A 108 50.79 33.43 -19.93
CA ARG A 108 50.97 34.85 -20.38
C ARG A 108 49.67 35.60 -20.02
N ARG A 109 49.64 36.55 -19.08
CA ARG A 109 50.10 37.97 -19.04
C ARG A 109 48.91 38.96 -19.22
N ARG A 110 48.70 39.85 -18.24
CA ARG A 110 47.83 41.06 -18.30
C ARG A 110 48.59 42.21 -18.99
N PRO A 111 47.93 43.30 -19.42
CA PRO A 111 47.65 44.48 -18.56
C PRO A 111 46.20 45.00 -18.74
N GLY A 112 45.67 46.03 -18.06
CA GLY A 112 46.12 46.88 -16.95
C GLY A 112 45.07 47.99 -16.71
N VAL A 113 44.73 48.36 -15.46
CA VAL A 113 43.68 49.35 -15.15
C VAL A 113 44.02 50.17 -13.89
N ARG A 114 44.05 51.51 -14.01
CA ARG A 114 43.97 52.55 -12.95
C ARG A 114 43.85 53.95 -13.64
N PRO A 115 43.46 55.06 -12.98
CA PRO A 115 42.18 55.28 -12.28
C PRO A 115 41.61 56.73 -12.43
N HIS A 116 40.36 57.05 -12.05
CA HIS A 116 40.06 58.40 -11.50
C HIS A 116 38.74 58.58 -10.70
N ARG A 117 38.88 59.28 -9.55
CA ARG A 117 37.98 60.26 -8.88
C ARG A 117 36.55 59.89 -8.42
N ALA A 118 36.52 59.32 -7.21
CA ALA A 118 35.79 59.75 -6.00
C ALA A 118 34.68 60.84 -6.01
N ARG A 119 33.61 60.61 -5.20
CA ARG A 119 33.19 61.52 -4.09
C ARG A 119 32.18 60.89 -3.10
N ARG A 120 32.46 61.03 -1.78
CA ARG A 120 31.57 61.08 -0.58
C ARG A 120 30.58 59.89 -0.33
N GLY A 121 30.37 59.40 0.88
CA GLY A 121 30.99 59.65 2.20
C GLY A 121 30.02 59.39 3.38
N ARG A 122 30.55 58.92 4.53
CA ARG A 122 29.86 58.53 5.79
C ARG A 122 29.10 57.17 5.71
N GLY A 123 29.22 56.22 6.64
CA GLY A 123 30.13 56.10 7.80
C GLY A 123 29.42 55.56 9.05
N ALA A 124 29.65 54.28 9.40
CA ALA A 124 29.33 53.71 10.71
C ALA A 124 30.23 52.48 10.96
N ALA A 125 30.81 52.36 12.15
CA ALA A 125 31.84 51.36 12.46
C ALA A 125 31.29 50.16 13.23
N ALA A 126 31.87 48.98 13.00
CA ALA A 126 31.67 47.80 13.85
C ALA A 126 32.67 47.79 15.01
N ARG A 127 32.21 47.46 16.23
CA ARG A 127 33.08 47.00 17.32
C ARG A 127 32.38 45.97 18.23
N LEU A 128 33.11 44.87 18.42
CA LEU A 128 33.26 44.08 19.66
C LEU A 128 32.04 43.32 20.24
N LEU A 129 32.10 42.00 20.07
CA LEU A 129 31.47 41.00 20.95
C LEU A 129 32.30 40.82 22.23
N PRO A 130 31.65 40.62 23.40
CA PRO A 130 32.18 39.83 24.50
C PRO A 130 31.58 38.42 24.47
N GLN A 131 32.38 37.41 24.84
CA GLN A 131 31.92 36.05 25.08
C GLN A 131 31.44 35.87 26.52
N GLY A 132 30.45 35.00 26.75
CA GLY A 132 30.20 34.42 28.06
C GLY A 132 28.73 34.33 28.49
N LEU A 133 28.12 33.16 28.30
CA LEU A 133 27.28 32.47 29.30
C LEU A 133 26.84 31.09 28.77
N ARG A 134 26.86 30.07 29.64
CA ARG A 134 26.46 28.69 29.31
C ARG A 134 24.96 28.46 29.55
N ALA A 135 24.45 27.41 28.92
CA ALA A 135 23.04 27.04 28.90
C ALA A 135 22.40 26.78 30.29
N ARG A 136 21.20 27.34 30.52
CA ARG A 136 20.03 26.68 31.15
C ARG A 136 18.80 27.61 31.20
N ALA A 137 18.00 27.66 30.13
CA ALA A 137 16.60 28.16 30.17
C ALA A 137 15.74 27.75 28.94
N VAL A 138 16.14 26.72 28.17
CA VAL A 138 15.34 26.23 27.02
C VAL A 138 14.39 25.09 27.47
N VAL A 139 13.63 25.34 28.55
CA VAL A 139 12.52 24.47 29.00
C VAL A 139 11.44 25.35 29.66
N ARG A 140 10.56 25.94 28.84
CA ARG A 140 9.14 26.31 29.12
C ARG A 140 8.64 27.31 28.07
N THR A 141 8.29 26.81 26.88
CA THR A 141 7.49 27.58 25.90
C THR A 141 6.36 26.76 25.27
N VAL A 142 6.04 25.60 25.85
CA VAL A 142 4.85 24.81 25.54
C VAL A 142 4.30 24.18 26.82
N HIS A 143 3.71 24.97 27.71
CA HIS A 143 2.71 24.48 28.66
C HIS A 143 1.79 25.62 29.15
N ALA A 144 0.49 25.35 29.08
CA ALA A 144 -0.60 26.01 29.82
C ALA A 144 -0.70 27.54 29.77
N VAL A 145 -1.38 28.06 28.74
CA VAL A 145 -2.47 29.02 29.01
C VAL A 145 -3.70 28.19 29.37
N SER A 146 -3.75 27.72 30.63
CA SER A 146 -4.96 27.13 31.18
C SER A 146 -5.95 28.24 31.51
N ALA A 147 -7.26 28.00 31.36
CA ALA A 147 -8.29 28.97 31.75
C ALA A 147 -8.18 29.34 33.25
N ALA A 148 -7.71 28.40 34.07
CA ALA A 148 -7.38 28.62 35.48
C ALA A 148 -6.26 29.66 35.68
N GLY A 149 -5.23 29.69 34.82
CA GLY A 149 -4.18 30.71 34.88
C GLY A 149 -4.71 32.12 34.57
N VAL A 150 -5.57 32.24 33.55
CA VAL A 150 -6.21 33.52 33.19
C VAL A 150 -7.16 33.99 34.31
N LEU A 151 -7.94 33.08 34.90
CA LEU A 151 -8.81 33.40 36.06
C LEU A 151 -8.02 33.73 37.33
N ALA A 152 -6.85 33.11 37.56
CA ALA A 152 -5.95 33.46 38.65
C ALA A 152 -5.34 34.85 38.44
N SER A 153 -4.89 35.19 37.23
CA SER A 153 -4.43 36.54 36.88
C SER A 153 -5.52 37.59 37.00
N LEU A 154 -6.76 37.28 36.63
CA LEU A 154 -7.91 38.19 36.80
C LEU A 154 -8.33 38.35 38.26
N ARG A 155 -8.26 37.30 39.10
CA ARG A 155 -8.48 37.40 40.54
C ARG A 155 -7.35 38.19 41.23
N ALA A 156 -6.10 37.97 40.86
CA ALA A 156 -4.96 38.75 41.35
C ALA A 156 -5.06 40.23 40.95
N ALA A 157 -5.45 40.52 39.70
CA ALA A 157 -5.70 41.89 39.23
C ALA A 157 -6.88 42.54 39.97
N ARG A 158 -7.94 41.79 40.30
CA ARG A 158 -9.08 42.29 41.08
C ARG A 158 -8.72 42.53 42.55
N ALA A 159 -7.87 41.69 43.15
CA ALA A 159 -7.34 41.88 44.50
C ALA A 159 -6.39 43.09 44.58
N LEU A 160 -5.50 43.28 43.60
CA LEU A 160 -4.68 44.50 43.50
C LEU A 160 -5.50 45.77 43.24
N ALA A 161 -6.67 45.66 42.60
CA ALA A 161 -7.56 46.79 42.36
C ALA A 161 -8.36 47.20 43.60
N THR A 162 -8.62 46.28 44.53
CA THR A 162 -9.33 46.60 45.80
C THR A 162 -8.44 47.17 46.88
N ASP A 163 -7.12 46.94 46.83
CA ASP A 163 -6.17 47.31 47.89
C ASP A 163 -5.41 48.63 47.64
N ARG A 164 -5.77 49.36 46.57
CA ARG A 164 -5.18 50.68 46.21
C ARG A 164 -6.23 51.73 45.85
N ALA A 165 -7.26 51.85 46.70
CA ALA A 165 -8.23 52.95 46.65
C ALA A 165 -7.73 54.24 47.34
N ALA A 166 -6.54 54.22 47.95
CA ALA A 166 -5.86 55.40 48.49
C ALA A 166 -4.49 55.60 47.82
N THR A 167 -4.17 56.86 47.50
CA THR A 167 -2.86 57.37 47.03
C THR A 167 -2.22 56.70 45.80
N ALA A 168 -2.94 56.61 44.68
CA ALA A 168 -2.34 56.43 43.35
C ALA A 168 -2.19 57.77 42.64
N THR A 169 -0.98 58.12 42.19
CA THR A 169 -0.73 59.36 41.42
C THR A 169 -1.02 59.17 39.93
N ALA A 170 -1.21 60.27 39.19
CA ALA A 170 -1.43 60.23 37.74
C ALA A 170 -0.32 59.47 36.96
N ALA A 171 0.90 59.44 37.49
CA ALA A 171 2.03 58.69 36.92
C ALA A 171 1.84 57.16 37.00
N ASP A 172 1.07 56.66 37.96
CA ASP A 172 0.83 55.23 38.14
C ASP A 172 -0.34 54.74 37.29
N ALA A 173 -1.37 55.58 37.10
CA ALA A 173 -2.40 55.38 36.09
C ALA A 173 -1.79 55.34 34.66
N ALA A 174 -0.85 56.25 34.37
CA ALA A 174 -0.13 56.26 33.10
C ALA A 174 0.73 54.99 32.89
N ARG A 175 1.41 54.50 33.93
CA ARG A 175 2.17 53.23 33.88
C ARG A 175 1.27 52.00 33.73
N ALA A 176 0.10 51.98 34.37
CA ALA A 176 -0.90 50.92 34.17
C ALA A 176 -1.44 50.91 32.73
N ALA A 177 -1.76 52.08 32.17
CA ALA A 177 -2.17 52.20 30.76
C ALA A 177 -1.07 51.75 29.79
N ALA A 178 0.19 52.09 30.07
CA ALA A 178 1.36 51.67 29.29
C ALA A 178 1.71 50.18 29.42
N ALA A 179 1.19 49.48 30.44
CA ALA A 179 1.34 48.02 30.60
C ALA A 179 0.26 47.22 29.86
N VAL A 180 -0.90 47.81 29.55
CA VAL A 180 -1.99 47.18 28.79
C VAL A 180 -1.76 47.28 27.27
N THR A 181 -1.08 48.33 26.80
CA THR A 181 -0.82 48.55 25.37
C THR A 181 0.07 47.51 24.68
N PRO A 182 1.12 46.88 25.28
CA PRO A 182 1.94 45.88 24.60
C PRO A 182 1.17 44.57 24.35
N ALA A 183 0.30 44.17 25.28
CA ALA A 183 -0.57 43.00 25.13
C ALA A 183 -1.61 43.22 24.02
N ALA A 184 -2.27 44.39 24.03
CA ALA A 184 -3.23 44.77 23.00
C ALA A 184 -2.58 44.96 21.61
N ALA A 185 -1.35 45.51 21.55
CA ALA A 185 -0.58 45.64 20.32
C ALA A 185 -0.15 44.27 19.77
N SER A 186 0.32 43.36 20.63
CA SER A 186 0.66 41.98 20.25
C SER A 186 -0.55 41.22 19.71
N ALA A 187 -1.72 41.38 20.34
CA ALA A 187 -2.98 40.83 19.84
C ALA A 187 -3.34 41.43 18.46
N ARG A 188 -3.28 42.76 18.29
CA ARG A 188 -3.55 43.42 17.00
C ARG A 188 -2.56 43.00 15.88
N LEU A 189 -1.29 42.81 16.22
CA LEU A 189 -0.24 42.33 15.30
C LEU A 189 -0.47 40.89 14.85
N ALA A 190 -1.07 40.03 15.67
CA ALA A 190 -1.52 38.69 15.26
C ALA A 190 -2.86 38.73 14.47
N VAL A 191 -3.81 39.55 14.91
CA VAL A 191 -5.16 39.67 14.31
C VAL A 191 -5.13 40.23 12.89
N GLY A 192 -4.23 41.14 12.54
CA GLY A 192 -4.11 41.67 11.16
C GLY A 192 -3.79 40.58 10.11
N PRO A 193 -2.71 39.81 10.27
CA PRO A 193 -2.39 38.64 9.45
C PRO A 193 -3.48 37.55 9.48
N LEU A 194 -4.05 37.23 10.65
CA LEU A 194 -5.11 36.22 10.79
C LEU A 194 -6.41 36.65 10.09
N GLY A 195 -6.85 37.90 10.22
CA GLY A 195 -8.01 38.43 9.50
C GLY A 195 -7.80 38.46 7.98
N ARG A 196 -6.58 38.79 7.51
CA ARG A 196 -6.19 38.65 6.09
C ARG A 196 -6.02 37.19 5.64
N PHE A 197 -5.88 36.24 6.56
CA PHE A 197 -5.91 34.81 6.26
C PHE A 197 -7.37 34.35 6.09
N TRP A 198 -8.23 34.58 7.08
CA TRP A 198 -9.65 34.23 7.05
C TRP A 198 -10.40 34.82 5.84
N ARG A 199 -10.21 36.10 5.54
CA ARG A 199 -10.82 36.74 4.35
C ARG A 199 -10.35 36.18 3.00
N SER A 200 -9.26 35.41 2.97
CA SER A 200 -8.74 34.78 1.73
C SER A 200 -9.20 33.34 1.52
N LEU A 201 -9.99 32.79 2.44
CA LEU A 201 -10.56 31.45 2.33
C LEU A 201 -11.84 31.49 1.47
N SER A 202 -12.00 30.44 0.67
CA SER A 202 -13.18 30.21 -0.19
C SER A 202 -14.28 29.54 0.66
N PRO A 203 -15.50 30.10 0.74
CA PRO A 203 -16.62 29.46 1.43
C PRO A 203 -16.92 28.05 0.92
N ALA A 204 -16.95 27.86 -0.41
CA ALA A 204 -17.22 26.54 -0.99
C ALA A 204 -16.05 25.56 -0.74
N GLY A 205 -14.81 26.06 -0.77
CA GLY A 205 -13.63 25.30 -0.35
C GLY A 205 -13.72 24.83 1.10
N LEU A 206 -14.16 25.70 2.03
CA LEU A 206 -14.35 25.31 3.43
C LEU A 206 -15.47 24.28 3.59
N ALA A 207 -16.59 24.42 2.89
CA ALA A 207 -17.72 23.48 2.95
C ALA A 207 -17.37 22.09 2.37
N VAL A 208 -16.84 22.03 1.13
CA VAL A 208 -16.41 20.77 0.50
C VAL A 208 -15.22 20.17 1.25
N GLY A 209 -14.34 21.01 1.79
CA GLY A 209 -13.25 20.60 2.66
C GLY A 209 -13.74 19.94 3.96
N ALA A 210 -14.77 20.50 4.62
CA ALA A 210 -15.37 19.92 5.82
C ALA A 210 -15.99 18.54 5.53
N ALA A 211 -16.73 18.40 4.43
CA ALA A 211 -17.28 17.12 3.99
C ALA A 211 -16.18 16.09 3.70
N ALA A 212 -15.11 16.49 3.02
CA ALA A 212 -13.98 15.62 2.72
C ALA A 212 -13.20 15.23 3.99
N TYR A 213 -13.01 16.15 4.95
CA TYR A 213 -12.44 15.83 6.27
C TYR A 213 -13.30 14.78 7.00
N ALA A 214 -14.63 14.96 7.00
CA ALA A 214 -15.58 14.04 7.62
C ALA A 214 -15.55 12.62 7.02
N ALA A 215 -15.33 12.50 5.71
CA ALA A 215 -15.10 11.22 5.05
C ALA A 215 -13.71 10.66 5.44
N GLY A 216 -12.68 11.50 5.41
CA GLY A 216 -11.29 11.15 5.76
C GLY A 216 -11.09 10.61 7.19
N THR A 217 -11.89 11.08 8.15
CA THR A 217 -11.88 10.59 9.55
C THR A 217 -12.47 9.19 9.75
N ARG A 218 -13.17 8.64 8.76
CA ARG A 218 -13.79 7.31 8.89
C ARG A 218 -12.73 6.20 8.79
N PRO A 219 -12.86 5.10 9.56
CA PRO A 219 -12.06 3.91 9.33
C PRO A 219 -12.42 3.28 7.97
N THR A 220 -11.46 2.59 7.35
CA THR A 220 -11.67 1.78 6.15
C THR A 220 -11.24 0.34 6.44
N LEU A 221 -10.03 -0.10 6.08
CA LEU A 221 -9.59 -1.48 6.24
C LEU A 221 -8.89 -1.75 7.57
N ALA A 222 -7.90 -0.93 7.93
CA ALA A 222 -7.01 -1.18 9.07
C ALA A 222 -7.21 -0.17 10.22
N PRO A 223 -7.04 -0.58 11.50
CA PRO A 223 -6.91 0.33 12.63
C PRO A 223 -5.77 1.31 12.42
N ARG A 224 -6.04 2.62 12.54
CA ARG A 224 -5.04 3.67 12.35
C ARG A 224 -4.62 4.32 13.66
N GLY A 225 -3.31 4.42 13.87
CA GLY A 225 -2.73 5.33 14.86
C GLY A 225 -3.04 6.79 14.54
N ALA A 226 -2.96 7.65 15.56
CA ALA A 226 -3.32 9.07 15.48
C ALA A 226 -2.62 9.83 14.32
N VAL A 227 -1.36 9.51 14.03
CA VAL A 227 -0.58 10.12 12.95
C VAL A 227 -1.17 9.77 11.57
N ALA A 228 -1.36 8.48 11.28
CA ALA A 228 -1.92 8.02 10.01
C ALA A 228 -3.35 8.55 9.81
N GLN A 229 -4.18 8.55 10.87
CA GLN A 229 -5.54 9.08 10.81
C GLN A 229 -5.58 10.61 10.60
N GLY A 230 -4.64 11.35 11.20
CA GLY A 230 -4.47 12.78 10.96
C GLY A 230 -4.04 13.08 9.53
N VAL A 231 -3.06 12.34 9.00
CA VAL A 231 -2.62 12.46 7.60
C VAL A 231 -3.79 12.18 6.64
N ALA A 232 -4.56 11.10 6.86
CA ALA A 232 -5.74 10.77 6.05
C ALA A 232 -6.76 11.92 6.03
N ALA A 233 -7.16 12.43 7.19
CA ALA A 233 -8.14 13.50 7.30
C ALA A 233 -7.63 14.84 6.72
N GLY A 234 -6.34 15.15 6.92
CA GLY A 234 -5.71 16.37 6.40
C GLY A 234 -5.53 16.38 4.89
N LEU A 235 -5.11 15.26 4.29
CA LEU A 235 -5.06 15.11 2.83
C LEU A 235 -6.47 15.19 2.22
N SER A 236 -7.46 14.56 2.86
CA SER A 236 -8.86 14.63 2.43
C SER A 236 -9.39 16.06 2.45
N LEU A 237 -9.17 16.80 3.55
CA LEU A 237 -9.48 18.23 3.63
C LEU A 237 -8.78 19.05 2.54
N ALA A 238 -7.50 18.78 2.27
CA ALA A 238 -6.72 19.48 1.26
C ALA A 238 -7.34 19.33 -0.13
N VAL A 239 -7.71 18.09 -0.50
CA VAL A 239 -8.36 17.74 -1.76
C VAL A 239 -9.75 18.38 -1.84
N GLY A 240 -10.60 18.20 -0.81
CA GLY A 240 -11.94 18.79 -0.78
C GLY A 240 -11.91 20.31 -0.89
N TYR A 241 -11.02 20.98 -0.14
CA TYR A 241 -10.83 22.42 -0.23
C TYR A 241 -10.31 22.86 -1.61
N ALA A 242 -9.40 22.09 -2.22
CA ALA A 242 -8.93 22.35 -3.58
C ALA A 242 -10.04 22.27 -4.63
N LEU A 243 -10.92 21.27 -4.52
CA LEU A 243 -12.04 21.07 -5.42
C LEU A 243 -13.11 22.17 -5.24
N GLY A 244 -13.55 22.43 -4.00
CA GLY A 244 -14.52 23.49 -3.71
C GLY A 244 -14.03 24.88 -4.14
N ALA A 245 -12.77 25.23 -3.86
CA ALA A 245 -12.17 26.51 -4.26
C ALA A 245 -11.79 26.60 -5.76
N ARG A 246 -11.92 25.51 -6.53
CA ARG A 246 -11.91 25.52 -8.00
C ARG A 246 -13.33 25.65 -8.55
N GLY A 247 -14.29 24.89 -8.01
CA GLY A 247 -15.71 24.97 -8.35
C GLY A 247 -16.29 26.38 -8.19
N GLU A 248 -16.02 27.03 -7.05
CA GLU A 248 -16.40 28.43 -6.79
C GLU A 248 -15.89 29.37 -7.89
N ARG A 249 -14.64 29.21 -8.31
CA ARG A 249 -14.03 30.03 -9.37
C ARG A 249 -14.58 29.71 -10.76
N LEU A 250 -14.92 28.45 -11.05
CA LEU A 250 -15.57 28.06 -12.30
C LEU A 250 -16.99 28.65 -12.39
N VAL A 251 -17.77 28.60 -11.30
CA VAL A 251 -19.10 29.23 -11.22
C VAL A 251 -19.00 30.75 -11.40
N HIS A 252 -18.04 31.42 -10.74
CA HIS A 252 -17.81 32.86 -10.93
C HIS A 252 -17.29 33.21 -12.34
N TRP A 253 -16.58 32.31 -13.02
CA TRP A 253 -16.18 32.51 -14.41
C TRP A 253 -17.35 32.33 -15.36
N ALA A 254 -18.13 31.24 -15.24
CA ALA A 254 -19.30 30.96 -16.07
C ALA A 254 -20.36 32.07 -15.93
N ARG A 255 -20.64 32.52 -14.71
CA ARG A 255 -21.56 33.66 -14.46
C ARG A 255 -21.07 34.95 -15.10
N ARG A 256 -19.77 35.29 -15.01
CA ARG A 256 -19.21 36.47 -15.72
C ARG A 256 -19.14 36.30 -17.23
N GLY A 257 -19.16 35.06 -17.74
CA GLY A 257 -19.34 34.76 -19.16
C GLY A 257 -20.76 35.02 -19.63
N ALA A 258 -21.76 34.62 -18.83
CA ALA A 258 -23.19 34.78 -19.11
C ALA A 258 -23.70 36.21 -18.89
N HIS A 259 -23.26 36.90 -17.83
CA HIS A 259 -23.73 38.24 -17.46
C HIS A 259 -22.94 39.38 -18.11
N ARG A 260 -22.29 39.17 -19.28
CA ARG A 260 -21.76 40.29 -20.09
C ARG A 260 -22.85 41.20 -20.70
N ALA A 261 -24.12 40.93 -20.40
CA ALA A 261 -25.27 41.70 -20.86
C ALA A 261 -25.85 42.66 -19.80
N ASP A 262 -25.58 42.48 -18.49
CA ASP A 262 -26.30 43.17 -17.40
C ASP A 262 -25.34 43.80 -16.34
N ASP A 263 -24.43 44.66 -16.77
CA ASP A 263 -23.61 45.48 -15.86
C ASP A 263 -24.39 46.72 -15.38
N ALA A 264 -25.33 46.54 -14.44
CA ALA A 264 -26.01 47.66 -13.76
C ALA A 264 -26.43 47.41 -12.30
N ALA A 265 -26.74 46.17 -11.90
CA ALA A 265 -27.21 45.86 -10.56
C ALA A 265 -26.06 45.48 -9.60
N GLY A 266 -25.85 46.30 -8.56
CA GLY A 266 -24.88 46.04 -7.49
C GLY A 266 -25.10 44.66 -6.87
N HIS A 267 -24.13 43.77 -7.01
CA HIS A 267 -24.29 42.35 -6.70
C HIS A 267 -24.39 42.10 -5.17
N PRO A 268 -25.52 41.59 -4.63
CA PRO A 268 -25.67 41.31 -3.19
C PRO A 268 -24.76 40.17 -2.66
N TRP A 269 -23.94 39.58 -3.54
CA TRP A 269 -22.96 38.55 -3.23
C TRP A 269 -21.64 39.07 -2.62
N SER A 270 -21.33 40.37 -2.67
CA SER A 270 -20.15 40.91 -1.97
C SER A 270 -20.32 40.86 -0.45
N ASP A 271 -21.51 41.23 0.02
CA ASP A 271 -21.75 41.58 1.42
C ASP A 271 -22.12 40.35 2.26
N ALA A 272 -22.65 39.31 1.63
CA ALA A 272 -22.85 37.99 2.25
C ALA A 272 -21.54 37.21 2.46
N GLN A 273 -20.43 37.56 1.80
CA GLN A 273 -19.18 36.78 1.85
C GLN A 273 -18.54 36.66 3.25
N PRO A 274 -18.52 37.68 4.12
CA PRO A 274 -18.01 37.52 5.50
C PRO A 274 -18.86 36.53 6.31
N VAL A 275 -20.19 36.62 6.20
CA VAL A 275 -21.13 35.71 6.86
C VAL A 275 -20.97 34.29 6.34
N ALA A 276 -20.92 34.09 5.02
CA ALA A 276 -20.70 32.79 4.39
C ALA A 276 -19.37 32.14 4.81
N ARG A 277 -18.29 32.92 4.97
CA ARG A 277 -17.00 32.42 5.51
C ARG A 277 -17.09 32.08 7.00
N ALA A 278 -17.79 32.88 7.80
CA ALA A 278 -17.98 32.61 9.22
C ALA A 278 -18.81 31.33 9.44
N VAL A 279 -19.92 31.17 8.71
CA VAL A 279 -20.75 29.97 8.72
C VAL A 279 -19.99 28.75 8.23
N ALA A 280 -19.26 28.83 7.11
CA ALA A 280 -18.48 27.70 6.60
C ALA A 280 -17.30 27.34 7.53
N GLY A 281 -16.69 28.32 8.20
CA GLY A 281 -15.66 28.12 9.23
C GLY A 281 -16.21 27.46 10.50
N ALA A 282 -17.37 27.91 10.98
CA ALA A 282 -18.07 27.29 12.11
C ALA A 282 -18.53 25.87 11.77
N SER A 283 -19.04 25.65 10.55
CA SER A 283 -19.43 24.33 10.04
C SER A 283 -18.23 23.38 9.97
N LEU A 284 -17.07 23.85 9.50
CA LEU A 284 -15.82 23.07 9.52
C LEU A 284 -15.39 22.72 10.96
N ALA A 285 -15.46 23.68 11.89
CA ALA A 285 -15.09 23.45 13.29
C ALA A 285 -16.04 22.44 13.98
N ALA A 286 -17.35 22.61 13.83
CA ALA A 286 -18.35 21.68 14.33
C ALA A 286 -18.20 20.28 13.71
N THR A 287 -18.00 20.22 12.38
CA THR A 287 -17.72 18.97 11.67
C THR A 287 -16.46 18.31 12.22
N ALA A 288 -15.37 19.05 12.44
CA ALA A 288 -14.14 18.50 12.98
C ALA A 288 -14.33 17.89 14.38
N VAL A 289 -15.04 18.57 15.28
CA VAL A 289 -15.32 18.03 16.63
C VAL A 289 -16.15 16.74 16.56
N VAL A 290 -17.26 16.75 15.82
CA VAL A 290 -18.16 15.59 15.67
C VAL A 290 -17.44 14.42 15.00
N THR A 291 -16.65 14.68 13.96
CA THR A 291 -16.02 13.63 13.14
C THR A 291 -14.75 13.06 13.77
N LEU A 292 -14.03 13.83 14.59
CA LEU A 292 -13.00 13.27 15.47
C LEU A 292 -13.60 12.29 16.47
N TRP A 293 -14.76 12.61 17.07
CA TRP A 293 -15.43 11.70 18.00
C TRP A 293 -15.99 10.46 17.29
N THR A 294 -16.78 10.61 16.22
CA THR A 294 -17.34 9.46 15.49
C THR A 294 -16.26 8.61 14.81
N GLY A 295 -15.18 9.23 14.31
CA GLY A 295 -14.01 8.57 13.77
C GLY A 295 -13.27 7.75 14.83
N ALA A 296 -13.02 8.30 16.02
CA ALA A 296 -12.44 7.56 17.14
C ALA A 296 -13.33 6.38 17.58
N GLN A 297 -14.66 6.54 17.60
CA GLN A 297 -15.58 5.41 17.86
C GLN A 297 -15.60 4.38 16.73
N GLY A 298 -15.36 4.80 15.48
CA GLY A 298 -15.10 3.92 14.34
C GLY A 298 -13.84 3.08 14.55
N GLN A 299 -12.70 3.74 14.85
CA GLN A 299 -11.42 3.09 15.11
C GLN A 299 -11.52 2.09 16.28
N ARG A 300 -12.18 2.45 17.40
CA ARG A 300 -12.44 1.53 18.53
C ARG A 300 -13.34 0.34 18.21
N ARG A 301 -14.21 0.44 17.20
CA ARG A 301 -15.01 -0.70 16.71
C ARG A 301 -14.15 -1.62 15.84
N LEU A 302 -13.32 -1.06 14.97
CA LEU A 302 -12.39 -1.84 14.15
C LEU A 302 -11.31 -2.53 15.00
N GLN A 303 -10.76 -1.86 16.02
CA GLN A 303 -9.87 -2.48 17.00
C GLN A 303 -10.53 -3.69 17.69
N ARG A 304 -11.76 -3.53 18.20
CA ARG A 304 -12.50 -4.65 18.81
C ARG A 304 -12.82 -5.78 17.83
N LEU A 305 -13.08 -5.46 16.57
CA LEU A 305 -13.28 -6.47 15.51
C LEU A 305 -12.04 -7.35 15.32
N TRP A 306 -10.85 -6.78 15.49
CA TRP A 306 -9.56 -7.47 15.42
C TRP A 306 -9.09 -8.06 16.76
N GLY A 307 -9.93 -8.02 17.81
CA GLY A 307 -9.55 -8.44 19.17
C GLY A 307 -8.54 -7.51 19.88
N LEU A 308 -8.23 -6.35 19.31
CA LEU A 308 -7.26 -5.41 19.87
C LEU A 308 -7.86 -4.55 21.01
N PRO A 309 -7.05 -4.19 22.03
CA PRO A 309 -7.50 -3.34 23.12
C PRO A 309 -7.88 -1.94 22.62
N ALA A 310 -9.10 -1.49 22.94
CA ALA A 310 -9.69 -0.24 22.43
C ALA A 310 -9.20 1.03 23.17
N THR A 311 -7.88 1.18 23.31
CA THR A 311 -7.20 2.14 24.19
C THR A 311 -7.03 3.55 23.62
N ALA A 312 -7.59 3.85 22.44
CA ALA A 312 -7.47 5.14 21.77
C ALA A 312 -8.29 6.27 22.44
N GLN A 313 -7.89 6.68 23.65
CA GLN A 313 -8.24 8.01 24.15
C GLN A 313 -7.49 9.08 23.32
N PRO A 314 -8.15 10.17 22.92
CA PRO A 314 -7.48 11.25 22.18
C PRO A 314 -6.53 11.99 23.12
N ASP A 315 -5.24 11.64 23.04
CA ASP A 315 -4.19 12.33 23.78
C ASP A 315 -3.93 13.74 23.18
N PRO A 316 -3.23 14.64 23.90
CA PRO A 316 -2.91 15.96 23.38
C PRO A 316 -2.10 15.94 22.06
N ARG A 317 -1.34 14.87 21.80
CA ARG A 317 -0.61 14.70 20.52
C ARG A 317 -1.57 14.42 19.37
N THR A 318 -2.60 13.60 19.58
CA THR A 318 -3.68 13.33 18.62
C THR A 318 -4.41 14.61 18.25
N LEU A 319 -4.72 15.47 19.23
CA LEU A 319 -5.35 16.77 19.00
C LEU A 319 -4.42 17.74 18.25
N ALA A 320 -3.13 17.78 18.59
CA ALA A 320 -2.13 18.59 17.88
C ALA A 320 -1.92 18.12 16.43
N VAL A 321 -1.92 16.80 16.19
CA VAL A 321 -1.87 16.20 14.85
C VAL A 321 -3.13 16.52 14.06
N ALA A 322 -4.32 16.43 14.65
CA ALA A 322 -5.58 16.80 14.01
C ALA A 322 -5.63 18.31 13.66
N ALA A 323 -5.14 19.18 14.54
CA ALA A 323 -5.00 20.61 14.25
C ALA A 323 -3.99 20.86 13.12
N GLY A 324 -2.85 20.17 13.12
CA GLY A 324 -1.86 20.22 12.04
C GLY A 324 -2.43 19.75 10.70
N ALA A 325 -3.21 18.67 10.70
CA ALA A 325 -3.92 18.14 9.54
C ALA A 325 -4.91 19.14 8.95
N ILE A 326 -5.51 20.01 9.76
CA ILE A 326 -6.40 21.08 9.29
C ILE A 326 -5.59 22.29 8.76
N VAL A 327 -4.59 22.74 9.52
CA VAL A 327 -3.90 24.01 9.27
C VAL A 327 -2.84 23.91 8.17
N LEU A 328 -2.02 22.86 8.16
CA LEU A 328 -0.88 22.74 7.24
C LEU A 328 -1.31 22.67 5.76
N PRO A 329 -2.33 21.88 5.36
CA PRO A 329 -2.70 21.80 3.94
C PRO A 329 -3.34 23.08 3.42
N VAL A 330 -4.10 23.81 4.25
CA VAL A 330 -4.65 25.13 3.89
C VAL A 330 -3.52 26.15 3.66
N ILE A 331 -2.47 26.14 4.50
CA ILE A 331 -1.28 26.97 4.30
C ILE A 331 -0.52 26.57 3.04
N ALA A 332 -0.28 25.27 2.82
CA ALA A 332 0.40 24.74 1.64
C ALA A 332 -0.36 25.13 0.35
N GLN A 333 -1.68 24.94 0.33
CA GLN A 333 -2.54 25.31 -0.79
C GLN A 333 -2.53 26.81 -1.08
N ARG A 334 -2.42 27.67 -0.05
CA ARG A 334 -2.24 29.12 -0.25
C ARG A 334 -0.89 29.45 -0.87
N ARG A 335 0.20 28.76 -0.48
CA ARG A 335 1.53 28.91 -1.10
C ARG A 335 1.52 28.46 -2.57
N ILE A 336 0.88 27.32 -2.85
CA ILE A 336 0.65 26.81 -4.21
C ILE A 336 -0.10 27.85 -5.05
N ARG A 337 -1.27 28.33 -4.60
CA ARG A 337 -2.07 29.33 -5.34
C ARG A 337 -1.31 30.64 -5.61
N ARG A 338 -0.43 31.08 -4.71
CA ARG A 338 0.45 32.24 -4.96
C ARG A 338 1.45 31.99 -6.08
N ARG A 339 2.07 30.80 -6.12
CA ARG A 339 3.01 30.40 -7.19
C ARG A 339 2.30 30.24 -8.54
N VAL A 340 1.13 29.60 -8.56
CA VAL A 340 0.25 29.52 -9.74
C VAL A 340 -0.12 30.92 -10.24
N HIS A 341 -0.50 31.84 -9.34
CA HIS A 341 -0.87 33.20 -9.74
C HIS A 341 0.32 33.98 -10.31
N ALA A 342 1.52 33.84 -9.73
CA ALA A 342 2.74 34.41 -10.29
C ALA A 342 3.04 33.86 -11.70
N LEU A 343 2.92 32.53 -11.88
CA LEU A 343 3.08 31.90 -13.20
C LEU A 343 2.02 32.37 -14.21
N ARG A 344 0.74 32.49 -13.79
CA ARG A 344 -0.33 33.08 -14.59
C ARG A 344 -0.03 34.53 -14.98
N SER A 345 0.51 35.34 -14.08
CA SER A 345 0.85 36.75 -14.37
C SER A 345 2.05 36.91 -15.31
N LEU A 346 2.94 35.91 -15.37
CA LEU A 346 4.01 35.83 -16.36
C LEU A 346 3.46 35.40 -17.73
N LEU A 347 2.66 34.32 -17.77
CA LEU A 347 2.03 33.80 -19.00
C LEU A 347 1.00 34.76 -19.60
N GLY A 348 0.28 35.50 -18.75
CA GLY A 348 -0.73 36.49 -19.15
C GLY A 348 -0.15 37.73 -19.85
N ARG A 349 1.17 37.83 -19.97
CA ARG A 349 1.83 38.79 -20.87
C ARG A 349 1.69 38.38 -22.34
N TRP A 350 1.57 37.08 -22.61
CA TRP A 350 1.65 36.48 -23.96
C TRP A 350 0.37 35.71 -24.35
N LEU A 351 -0.49 35.38 -23.38
CA LEU A 351 -1.71 34.59 -23.56
C LEU A 351 -2.93 35.32 -22.99
N PRO A 352 -4.12 35.24 -23.63
CA PRO A 352 -5.37 35.78 -23.08
C PRO A 352 -5.68 35.25 -21.66
N GLU A 353 -6.29 36.10 -20.82
CA GLU A 353 -6.52 35.86 -19.39
C GLU A 353 -7.08 34.46 -19.02
N PRO A 354 -8.09 33.88 -19.74
CA PRO A 354 -8.57 32.53 -19.43
C PRO A 354 -7.54 31.44 -19.79
N VAL A 355 -6.87 31.55 -20.94
CA VAL A 355 -5.86 30.58 -21.42
C VAL A 355 -4.64 30.59 -20.50
N ALA A 356 -4.14 31.78 -20.13
CA ALA A 356 -3.05 31.94 -19.17
C ALA A 356 -3.39 31.34 -17.78
N GLY A 357 -4.68 31.34 -17.40
CA GLY A 357 -5.16 30.69 -16.18
C GLY A 357 -5.03 29.18 -16.23
N VAL A 358 -5.61 28.55 -17.25
CA VAL A 358 -5.58 27.09 -17.43
C VAL A 358 -4.15 26.60 -17.66
N ALA A 359 -3.39 27.26 -18.53
CA ALA A 359 -1.99 26.91 -18.80
C ALA A 359 -1.10 27.05 -17.55
N GLY A 360 -1.30 28.09 -16.73
CA GLY A 360 -0.56 28.27 -15.47
C GLY A 360 -0.90 27.22 -14.41
N ASP A 361 -2.18 26.87 -14.23
CA ASP A 361 -2.60 25.79 -13.32
C ASP A 361 -2.06 24.42 -13.80
N ALA A 362 -2.12 24.14 -15.11
CA ALA A 362 -1.62 22.90 -15.70
C ALA A 362 -0.09 22.78 -15.58
N LEU A 363 0.66 23.80 -16.01
CA LEU A 363 2.12 23.81 -15.97
C LEU A 363 2.65 23.74 -14.53
N TYR A 364 2.02 24.42 -13.57
CA TYR A 364 2.37 24.28 -12.15
C TYR A 364 2.10 22.87 -11.63
N THR A 365 0.95 22.29 -11.98
CA THR A 365 0.54 20.96 -11.49
C THR A 365 1.45 19.87 -12.06
N VAL A 366 1.63 19.82 -13.38
CA VAL A 366 2.53 18.88 -14.06
C VAL A 366 3.98 19.09 -13.61
N GLY A 367 4.47 20.34 -13.60
CA GLY A 367 5.81 20.65 -13.13
C GLY A 367 6.05 20.25 -11.66
N SER A 368 5.05 20.42 -10.79
CA SER A 368 5.13 19.95 -9.40
C SER A 368 5.16 18.43 -9.29
N ILE A 369 4.35 17.71 -10.08
CA ILE A 369 4.34 16.24 -10.12
C ILE A 369 5.68 15.71 -10.61
N LEU A 370 6.22 16.28 -11.70
CA LEU A 370 7.53 15.91 -12.25
C LEU A 370 8.66 16.21 -11.27
N LEU A 371 8.66 17.38 -10.63
CA LEU A 371 9.67 17.75 -9.63
C LEU A 371 9.59 16.86 -8.37
N LEU A 372 8.38 16.51 -7.92
CA LEU A 372 8.18 15.58 -6.81
C LEU A 372 8.64 14.17 -7.18
N ARG A 373 8.33 13.67 -8.37
CA ARG A 373 8.80 12.37 -8.87
C ARG A 373 10.32 12.32 -8.97
N ALA A 374 10.94 13.33 -9.59
CA ALA A 374 12.39 13.43 -9.73
C ALA A 374 13.08 13.55 -8.37
N GLY A 375 12.62 14.44 -7.49
CA GLY A 375 13.18 14.61 -6.14
C GLY A 375 12.96 13.40 -5.24
N PHE A 376 11.84 12.68 -5.39
CA PHE A 376 11.59 11.42 -4.69
C PHE A 376 12.60 10.36 -5.11
N ALA A 377 12.79 10.13 -6.42
CA ALA A 377 13.74 9.13 -6.91
C ALA A 377 15.20 9.49 -6.56
N GLU A 378 15.60 10.73 -6.83
CA GLU A 378 17.00 11.18 -6.74
C GLU A 378 17.48 11.36 -5.30
N ILE A 379 16.63 11.89 -4.41
CA ILE A 379 17.02 12.28 -3.05
C ILE A 379 16.49 11.27 -2.02
N LEU A 380 15.18 11.02 -1.99
CA LEU A 380 14.59 10.15 -0.98
C LEU A 380 14.89 8.68 -1.26
N GLY A 381 14.81 8.25 -2.52
CA GLY A 381 15.19 6.91 -2.98
C GLY A 381 16.62 6.58 -2.55
N ARG A 382 17.62 7.32 -3.05
CA ARG A 382 19.04 7.10 -2.67
C ARG A 382 19.29 7.15 -1.17
N TYR A 383 18.64 8.05 -0.42
CA TYR A 383 18.79 8.12 1.03
C TYR A 383 18.23 6.87 1.74
N VAL A 384 17.03 6.42 1.36
CA VAL A 384 16.40 5.23 1.94
C VAL A 384 17.14 3.97 1.51
N THR A 385 17.40 3.78 0.20
CA THR A 385 18.21 2.67 -0.34
C THR A 385 19.56 2.58 0.38
N GLY A 386 20.28 3.70 0.54
CA GLY A 386 21.56 3.71 1.23
C GLY A 386 21.49 3.31 2.71
N ARG A 387 20.37 3.55 3.41
CA ARG A 387 20.17 3.05 4.78
C ARG A 387 19.85 1.56 4.82
N PHE A 388 19.06 1.06 3.88
CA PHE A 388 18.77 -0.37 3.79
C PHE A 388 19.95 -1.20 3.27
N ALA A 389 20.79 -0.64 2.39
CA ALA A 389 22.07 -1.23 1.98
C ALA A 389 23.01 -1.41 3.18
N ILE A 390 23.16 -0.38 4.03
CA ILE A 390 23.93 -0.50 5.29
C ILE A 390 23.33 -1.61 6.18
N ARG A 391 22.01 -1.63 6.38
CA ARG A 391 21.35 -2.67 7.19
C ARG A 391 21.61 -4.06 6.62
N SER A 392 21.50 -4.24 5.30
CA SER A 392 21.77 -5.52 4.63
C SER A 392 23.23 -5.97 4.76
N GLY A 393 24.19 -5.05 4.59
CA GLY A 393 25.62 -5.32 4.79
C GLY A 393 26.02 -5.53 6.26
N THR A 394 25.19 -5.13 7.22
CA THR A 394 25.46 -5.32 8.65
C THR A 394 25.18 -6.77 9.05
N ILE A 395 26.18 -7.44 9.60
CA ILE A 395 26.03 -8.78 10.17
C ILE A 395 25.43 -8.61 11.58
N SER A 396 24.21 -9.11 11.79
CA SER A 396 23.60 -9.18 13.12
C SER A 396 24.17 -10.37 13.89
N HIS A 397 24.28 -10.24 15.21
CA HIS A 397 24.59 -11.36 16.13
C HIS A 397 23.35 -12.17 16.53
N GLU A 398 22.16 -11.80 16.04
CA GLU A 398 20.88 -12.47 16.30
C GLU A 398 20.76 -13.85 15.63
N TYR A 399 21.47 -14.06 14.51
CA TYR A 399 21.48 -15.33 13.78
C TYR A 399 22.92 -15.80 13.61
N GLU A 400 23.20 -17.03 14.02
CA GLU A 400 24.51 -17.65 13.83
C GLU A 400 24.66 -18.20 12.41
N ARG A 401 25.92 -18.36 11.97
CA ARG A 401 26.22 -18.96 10.66
C ARG A 401 25.83 -20.45 10.68
N PRO A 402 24.99 -20.94 9.76
CA PRO A 402 24.61 -22.35 9.74
C PRO A 402 25.81 -23.25 9.49
N THR A 403 25.93 -24.33 10.25
CA THR A 403 26.92 -25.40 10.05
C THR A 403 26.42 -26.46 9.07
N ALA A 404 25.10 -26.67 8.99
CA ALA A 404 24.45 -27.62 8.10
C ALA A 404 24.74 -27.33 6.61
N SER A 405 25.22 -28.34 5.89
CA SER A 405 25.59 -28.23 4.47
C SER A 405 24.37 -28.00 3.55
N THR A 406 23.17 -28.33 4.01
CA THR A 406 21.86 -28.09 3.34
C THR A 406 21.46 -26.62 3.25
N ARG A 407 22.17 -25.72 3.93
CA ARG A 407 21.85 -24.28 4.02
C ARG A 407 22.92 -23.43 3.32
N SER A 408 22.51 -22.40 2.59
CA SER A 408 23.46 -21.43 2.02
C SER A 408 24.16 -20.62 3.12
N GLY A 409 25.33 -20.06 2.83
CA GLY A 409 26.16 -19.39 3.84
C GLY A 409 26.97 -20.33 4.74
N SER A 410 26.68 -21.64 4.76
CA SER A 410 27.47 -22.65 5.49
C SER A 410 28.92 -22.77 4.99
N PRO A 411 29.82 -23.46 5.70
CA PRO A 411 31.20 -23.69 5.22
C PRO A 411 31.29 -24.40 3.87
N ALA A 412 30.26 -25.15 3.49
CA ALA A 412 30.18 -25.84 2.20
C ALA A 412 29.51 -25.01 1.09
N SER A 413 28.92 -23.85 1.39
CA SER A 413 28.15 -23.05 0.44
C SER A 413 29.04 -22.24 -0.52
N PHE A 414 28.61 -22.12 -1.77
CA PHE A 414 29.21 -21.22 -2.75
C PHE A 414 28.88 -19.74 -2.46
N GLU A 415 27.75 -19.49 -1.80
CA GLU A 415 27.36 -18.15 -1.34
C GLU A 415 27.93 -17.91 0.07
N PRO A 416 28.81 -16.90 0.27
CA PRO A 416 29.40 -16.62 1.57
C PRO A 416 28.38 -16.00 2.53
N TRP A 417 28.45 -16.37 3.81
CA TRP A 417 27.58 -15.85 4.89
C TRP A 417 27.46 -14.31 4.93
N SER A 418 28.56 -13.60 4.66
CA SER A 418 28.60 -12.14 4.57
C SER A 418 27.82 -11.59 3.37
N GLY A 419 27.81 -12.32 2.25
CA GLY A 419 27.16 -11.93 0.98
C GLY A 419 25.65 -12.14 0.93
N LEU A 420 25.08 -12.96 1.81
CA LEU A 420 23.63 -13.22 1.85
C LEU A 420 22.76 -11.99 2.22
N GLY A 421 23.36 -10.91 2.71
CA GLY A 421 22.63 -9.78 3.28
C GLY A 421 21.91 -10.14 4.60
N ALA A 422 21.29 -9.15 5.24
CA ALA A 422 20.65 -9.34 6.55
C ALA A 422 19.46 -10.30 6.48
N GLU A 423 18.58 -10.12 5.49
CA GLU A 423 17.38 -10.95 5.34
C GLU A 423 17.71 -12.37 4.86
N GLY A 424 18.75 -12.55 4.03
CA GLY A 424 19.24 -13.88 3.64
C GLY A 424 19.87 -14.65 4.79
N ARG A 425 20.69 -13.98 5.62
CA ARG A 425 21.22 -14.56 6.88
C ARG A 425 20.09 -14.98 7.81
N ARG A 426 19.05 -14.14 7.95
CA ARG A 426 17.85 -14.45 8.73
C ARG A 426 17.09 -15.66 8.18
N PHE A 427 16.90 -15.72 6.87
CA PHE A 427 16.20 -16.85 6.22
C PHE A 427 16.95 -18.17 6.42
N VAL A 428 18.27 -18.24 6.18
CA VAL A 428 19.01 -19.51 6.34
C VAL A 428 19.36 -19.84 7.79
N GLY A 429 19.49 -18.84 8.67
CA GLY A 429 19.80 -18.99 10.10
C GLY A 429 18.60 -19.21 11.02
N SER A 430 17.38 -19.28 10.47
CA SER A 430 16.14 -19.55 11.20
C SER A 430 15.46 -20.84 10.68
N GLY A 431 14.26 -21.12 11.17
CA GLY A 431 13.48 -22.31 10.81
C GLY A 431 13.57 -23.42 11.86
N PRO A 432 12.65 -24.41 11.79
CA PRO A 432 12.60 -25.48 12.75
C PRO A 432 13.78 -26.44 12.58
N SER A 433 14.26 -27.01 13.68
CA SER A 433 15.25 -28.09 13.67
C SER A 433 14.63 -29.45 13.33
N VAL A 434 15.47 -30.45 13.05
CA VAL A 434 15.03 -31.84 12.84
C VAL A 434 14.25 -32.36 14.04
N GLU A 435 14.70 -32.04 15.26
CA GLU A 435 14.09 -32.44 16.52
C GLU A 435 12.71 -31.80 16.69
N GLU A 436 12.57 -30.49 16.43
CA GLU A 436 11.29 -29.78 16.52
C GLU A 436 10.26 -30.31 15.52
N ILE A 437 10.70 -30.63 14.29
CA ILE A 437 9.83 -31.25 13.27
C ILE A 437 9.42 -32.65 13.73
N ALA A 438 10.35 -33.46 14.24
CA ALA A 438 10.07 -34.82 14.70
C ALA A 438 9.13 -34.85 15.92
N GLU A 439 9.30 -33.92 16.86
CA GLU A 439 8.44 -33.75 18.04
C GLU A 439 6.99 -33.42 17.62
N LEU A 440 6.81 -32.40 16.76
CA LEU A 440 5.46 -31.95 16.36
C LEU A 440 4.74 -32.93 15.42
N THR A 441 5.48 -33.63 14.56
CA THR A 441 4.89 -34.59 13.60
C THR A 441 4.76 -36.02 14.16
N GLY A 442 5.52 -36.36 15.20
CA GLY A 442 5.63 -37.72 15.74
C GLY A 442 6.25 -38.72 14.74
N ARG A 443 7.12 -38.24 13.84
CA ARG A 443 7.74 -39.02 12.75
C ARG A 443 9.23 -38.66 12.59
N PRO A 444 10.06 -39.54 12.02
CA PRO A 444 11.43 -39.18 11.64
C PRO A 444 11.41 -37.99 10.66
N ALA A 445 12.19 -36.96 10.98
CA ALA A 445 12.37 -35.77 10.15
C ALA A 445 13.75 -35.75 9.50
N VAL A 446 13.92 -34.88 8.50
CA VAL A 446 15.23 -34.59 7.88
C VAL A 446 15.51 -33.09 7.86
N GLU A 447 16.78 -32.70 7.82
CA GLU A 447 17.17 -31.28 7.79
C GLU A 447 16.63 -30.59 6.52
N PRO A 448 15.82 -29.52 6.64
CA PRO A 448 15.35 -28.73 5.50
C PRO A 448 16.49 -28.13 4.67
N ILE A 449 16.28 -27.97 3.36
CA ILE A 449 17.18 -27.21 2.50
C ILE A 449 16.69 -25.77 2.39
N ARG A 450 17.56 -24.82 2.71
CA ARG A 450 17.32 -23.37 2.55
C ARG A 450 18.42 -22.75 1.72
N VAL A 451 18.11 -22.47 0.46
CA VAL A 451 19.00 -21.84 -0.52
C VAL A 451 18.65 -20.37 -0.67
N TYR A 452 19.65 -19.49 -0.59
CA TYR A 452 19.45 -18.05 -0.76
C TYR A 452 20.61 -17.43 -1.52
N VAL A 453 20.31 -16.62 -2.53
CA VAL A 453 21.30 -15.80 -3.24
C VAL A 453 21.00 -14.32 -3.00
N GLY A 454 21.95 -13.62 -2.38
CA GLY A 454 21.84 -12.21 -1.99
C GLY A 454 22.34 -11.23 -3.04
N VAL A 455 21.91 -9.97 -2.94
CA VAL A 455 22.49 -8.86 -3.72
C VAL A 455 23.74 -8.31 -3.03
N THR A 456 24.78 -8.01 -3.82
CA THR A 456 26.02 -7.44 -3.30
C THR A 456 25.82 -5.98 -2.89
N THR A 457 26.27 -5.63 -1.68
CA THR A 457 26.18 -4.26 -1.13
C THR A 457 27.54 -3.72 -0.70
N HIS A 458 27.87 -2.52 -1.16
CA HIS A 458 29.11 -1.81 -0.86
C HIS A 458 28.81 -0.57 0.01
N GLY A 459 28.62 -0.80 1.31
CA GLY A 459 28.29 0.23 2.31
C GLY A 459 26.91 0.85 2.08
N LYS A 460 26.85 1.97 1.36
CA LYS A 460 25.59 2.65 0.96
C LYS A 460 25.14 2.33 -0.47
N LEU A 461 25.97 1.63 -1.23
CA LEU A 461 25.70 1.25 -2.61
C LEU A 461 25.20 -0.19 -2.67
N VAL A 462 24.39 -0.47 -3.68
CA VAL A 462 23.92 -1.80 -4.06
C VAL A 462 24.36 -1.98 -5.49
N ASP A 463 25.00 -3.09 -5.80
CA ASP A 463 25.42 -3.37 -7.17
C ASP A 463 24.18 -3.72 -8.01
N PRO A 464 24.08 -3.28 -9.28
CA PRO A 464 22.97 -3.69 -10.15
C PRO A 464 22.90 -5.22 -10.25
N PRO A 465 21.75 -5.85 -9.95
CA PRO A 465 21.66 -7.30 -9.92
C PRO A 465 21.66 -7.90 -11.33
N ASP A 466 22.66 -8.72 -11.62
CA ASP A 466 22.64 -9.64 -12.77
C ASP A 466 21.77 -10.85 -12.39
N LEU A 467 20.48 -10.75 -12.71
CA LEU A 467 19.47 -11.70 -12.29
C LEU A 467 19.69 -13.10 -12.88
N ASP A 468 20.20 -13.19 -14.11
CA ASP A 468 20.44 -14.47 -14.78
C ASP A 468 21.68 -15.17 -14.19
N ALA A 469 22.77 -14.41 -13.93
CA ALA A 469 23.92 -14.95 -13.23
C ALA A 469 23.59 -15.36 -11.79
N MET A 470 22.80 -14.56 -11.07
CA MET A 470 22.37 -14.90 -9.70
C MET A 470 21.44 -16.13 -9.67
N ALA A 471 20.52 -16.26 -10.64
CA ALA A 471 19.68 -17.45 -10.78
C ALA A 471 20.51 -18.71 -11.12
N ALA A 472 21.55 -18.58 -11.94
CA ALA A 472 22.49 -19.68 -12.19
C ALA A 472 23.26 -20.11 -10.94
N ARG A 473 23.71 -19.17 -10.09
CA ARG A 473 24.33 -19.51 -8.78
C ARG A 473 23.34 -20.19 -7.83
N LEU A 474 22.07 -19.77 -7.85
CA LEU A 474 21.00 -20.42 -7.08
C LEU A 474 20.77 -21.87 -7.54
N VAL A 475 20.77 -22.14 -8.84
CA VAL A 475 20.70 -23.51 -9.38
C VAL A 475 21.91 -24.34 -8.94
N ALA A 476 23.12 -23.77 -8.94
CA ALA A 476 24.33 -24.46 -8.45
C ALA A 476 24.25 -24.79 -6.95
N GLU A 477 23.68 -23.92 -6.12
CA GLU A 477 23.39 -24.23 -4.70
C GLU A 477 22.31 -25.33 -4.55
N LEU A 478 21.30 -25.40 -5.44
CA LEU A 478 20.31 -26.48 -5.44
C LEU A 478 20.91 -27.83 -5.83
N ASP A 479 21.77 -27.87 -6.85
CA ASP A 479 22.55 -29.06 -7.20
C ASP A 479 23.46 -29.50 -6.03
N ARG A 480 24.20 -28.56 -5.42
CA ARG A 480 25.11 -28.82 -4.29
C ARG A 480 24.39 -29.39 -3.07
N THR A 481 23.20 -28.87 -2.75
CA THR A 481 22.41 -29.29 -1.58
C THR A 481 21.58 -30.55 -1.83
N ARG A 482 21.55 -31.08 -3.06
CA ARG A 482 20.65 -32.17 -3.49
C ARG A 482 19.17 -31.82 -3.31
N ALA A 483 18.81 -30.57 -3.59
CA ALA A 483 17.43 -30.09 -3.49
C ALA A 483 16.44 -30.86 -4.38
N TRP A 484 16.93 -31.48 -5.46
CA TRP A 484 16.15 -32.30 -6.38
C TRP A 484 15.70 -33.65 -5.81
N GLU A 485 16.28 -34.10 -4.68
CA GLU A 485 15.92 -35.35 -3.98
C GLU A 485 14.80 -35.14 -2.92
N ARG A 486 14.26 -33.93 -2.85
CA ARG A 486 13.19 -33.53 -1.92
C ARG A 486 11.81 -33.73 -2.53
N ASP A 487 10.78 -33.78 -1.70
CA ASP A 487 9.41 -34.02 -2.16
C ASP A 487 8.80 -32.73 -2.73
N VAL A 488 9.15 -31.57 -2.14
CA VAL A 488 8.68 -30.24 -2.54
C VAL A 488 9.85 -29.27 -2.69
N LEU A 489 9.91 -28.58 -3.83
CA LEU A 489 10.84 -27.47 -4.10
C LEU A 489 10.05 -26.16 -4.23
N VAL A 490 10.16 -25.30 -3.22
CA VAL A 490 9.48 -24.00 -3.19
C VAL A 490 10.38 -22.90 -3.73
N LEU A 491 9.90 -22.14 -4.72
CA LEU A 491 10.62 -21.02 -5.31
C LEU A 491 10.06 -19.69 -4.82
N VAL A 492 10.81 -19.03 -3.95
CA VAL A 492 10.42 -17.79 -3.31
C VAL A 492 10.97 -16.60 -4.09
N THR A 493 10.07 -15.78 -4.64
CA THR A 493 10.44 -14.39 -4.95
C THR A 493 10.21 -13.56 -3.70
N PRO A 494 11.26 -13.04 -3.04
CA PRO A 494 11.12 -12.33 -1.77
C PRO A 494 10.44 -10.96 -1.96
N THR A 495 10.09 -10.35 -0.83
CA THR A 495 9.69 -8.94 -0.80
C THR A 495 10.86 -8.03 -1.18
N GLY A 496 10.62 -6.73 -1.38
CA GLY A 496 11.63 -5.81 -1.92
C GLY A 496 12.94 -5.72 -1.10
N SER A 497 12.89 -6.01 0.19
CA SER A 497 14.07 -6.00 1.07
C SER A 497 14.94 -7.25 0.97
N GLY A 498 14.48 -8.29 0.26
CA GLY A 498 14.99 -9.66 0.36
C GLY A 498 14.29 -10.51 1.42
N TRP A 499 13.36 -9.93 2.19
CA TRP A 499 12.68 -10.64 3.28
C TRP A 499 11.70 -11.71 2.77
N VAL A 500 11.73 -12.86 3.45
CA VAL A 500 10.90 -14.05 3.27
C VAL A 500 10.19 -14.35 4.59
N ASP A 501 8.87 -14.52 4.56
CA ASP A 501 8.03 -14.69 5.74
C ASP A 501 8.29 -16.06 6.42
N GLY A 502 8.99 -16.04 7.57
CA GLY A 502 9.44 -17.24 8.29
C GLY A 502 8.34 -18.29 8.53
N PRO A 503 7.15 -17.91 9.03
CA PRO A 503 6.03 -18.84 9.21
C PRO A 503 5.55 -19.53 7.92
N ALA A 504 5.66 -18.88 6.75
CA ALA A 504 5.28 -19.48 5.48
C ALA A 504 6.21 -20.65 5.11
N VAL A 505 7.50 -20.50 5.40
CA VAL A 505 8.55 -21.49 5.14
C VAL A 505 8.46 -22.63 6.15
N ALA A 506 8.36 -22.30 7.43
CA ALA A 506 8.22 -23.28 8.51
C ALA A 506 6.95 -24.15 8.33
N ALA A 507 5.84 -23.57 7.85
CA ALA A 507 4.61 -24.34 7.59
C ALA A 507 4.84 -25.51 6.61
N VAL A 508 5.48 -25.28 5.47
CA VAL A 508 5.73 -26.35 4.48
C VAL A 508 6.81 -27.32 4.95
N GLU A 509 7.81 -26.86 5.69
CA GLU A 509 8.84 -27.71 6.30
C GLU A 509 8.25 -28.70 7.33
N TYR A 510 7.41 -28.22 8.25
CA TYR A 510 6.68 -29.09 9.19
C TYR A 510 5.77 -30.08 8.45
N LEU A 511 4.95 -29.59 7.50
CA LEU A 511 3.99 -30.41 6.76
C LEU A 511 4.61 -31.61 6.04
N HIS A 512 5.85 -31.48 5.55
CA HIS A 512 6.58 -32.53 4.82
C HIS A 512 7.73 -33.17 5.62
N GLY A 513 7.75 -33.05 6.95
CA GLY A 513 8.78 -33.69 7.79
C GLY A 513 10.21 -33.22 7.47
N GLY A 514 10.36 -31.99 6.99
CA GLY A 514 11.63 -31.41 6.54
C GLY A 514 12.11 -31.89 5.16
N ARG A 515 11.35 -32.75 4.46
CA ARG A 515 11.65 -33.23 3.08
C ARG A 515 11.40 -32.16 2.01
N THR A 516 11.74 -30.91 2.30
CA THR A 516 11.59 -29.75 1.43
C THR A 516 12.94 -29.18 1.00
N ALA A 517 12.91 -28.42 -0.09
CA ALA A 517 13.90 -27.41 -0.41
C ALA A 517 13.19 -26.08 -0.69
N VAL A 518 13.73 -24.98 -0.16
CA VAL A 518 13.17 -23.63 -0.32
C VAL A 518 14.27 -22.71 -0.84
N ALA A 519 14.05 -22.11 -2.00
CA ALA A 519 15.04 -21.34 -2.74
C ALA A 519 14.58 -19.90 -2.94
N ALA A 520 15.38 -18.92 -2.53
CA ALA A 520 15.04 -17.50 -2.61
C ALA A 520 16.10 -16.68 -3.37
N LEU A 521 15.64 -15.83 -4.30
CA LEU A 521 16.49 -14.94 -5.09
C LEU A 521 16.26 -13.48 -4.72
N GLN A 522 17.20 -12.85 -4.02
CA GLN A 522 17.13 -11.43 -3.72
C GLN A 522 17.37 -10.59 -4.98
N TYR A 523 16.59 -9.54 -5.17
CA TYR A 523 16.77 -8.57 -6.26
C TYR A 523 16.99 -7.13 -5.78
N SER A 524 16.73 -6.84 -4.50
CA SER A 524 16.82 -5.49 -3.94
C SER A 524 16.98 -5.55 -2.42
N VAL A 525 17.33 -4.41 -1.82
CA VAL A 525 17.31 -4.17 -0.37
C VAL A 525 16.19 -3.19 0.03
N ASN A 526 15.45 -2.64 -0.94
CA ASN A 526 14.50 -1.56 -0.73
C ASN A 526 13.17 -2.09 -0.14
N PRO A 527 12.60 -1.48 0.92
CA PRO A 527 11.28 -1.89 1.40
C PRO A 527 10.23 -1.76 0.28
N SER A 528 9.23 -2.64 0.26
CA SER A 528 8.32 -2.83 -0.89
C SER A 528 7.65 -1.55 -1.40
N TRP A 529 7.38 -0.56 -0.54
CA TRP A 529 6.82 0.73 -0.92
C TRP A 529 7.80 1.65 -1.70
N VAL A 530 9.11 1.53 -1.45
CA VAL A 530 10.14 2.20 -2.25
C VAL A 530 10.24 1.54 -3.61
N GLN A 531 10.29 0.20 -3.65
CA GLN A 531 10.35 -0.53 -4.90
C GLN A 531 9.11 -0.26 -5.79
N LEU A 532 7.91 -0.20 -5.17
CA LEU A 532 6.65 0.21 -5.80
C LEU A 532 6.73 1.59 -6.48
N ALA A 533 7.53 2.51 -5.94
CA ALA A 533 7.62 3.89 -6.41
C ALA A 533 8.82 4.15 -7.35
N LEU A 534 9.84 3.28 -7.36
CA LEU A 534 11.09 3.47 -8.12
C LEU A 534 11.21 2.56 -9.35
N GLU A 535 11.04 1.25 -9.21
CA GLU A 535 11.35 0.26 -10.25
C GLU A 535 10.45 -0.98 -10.09
N LEU A 536 9.24 -0.90 -10.66
CA LEU A 536 8.20 -1.92 -10.52
C LEU A 536 8.43 -3.16 -11.39
N ASP A 537 9.33 -3.10 -12.36
CA ASP A 537 9.65 -4.20 -13.25
C ASP A 537 10.71 -5.14 -12.67
N LEU A 538 11.64 -4.65 -11.84
CA LEU A 538 12.70 -5.47 -11.22
C LEU A 538 12.18 -6.72 -10.47
N PRO A 539 11.14 -6.67 -9.61
CA PRO A 539 10.58 -7.87 -8.99
C PRO A 539 10.06 -8.90 -10.01
N ALA A 540 9.48 -8.41 -11.12
CA ALA A 540 8.94 -9.24 -12.19
C ALA A 540 10.05 -9.88 -13.05
N ARG A 541 11.13 -9.13 -13.35
CA ARG A 541 12.34 -9.69 -13.98
C ARG A 541 12.97 -10.77 -13.09
N ALA A 542 13.06 -10.52 -11.78
CA ALA A 542 13.69 -11.43 -10.82
C ALA A 542 12.91 -12.74 -10.63
N GLY A 543 11.59 -12.67 -10.45
CA GLY A 543 10.76 -13.87 -10.32
C GLY A 543 10.76 -14.73 -11.59
N ARG A 544 10.81 -14.09 -12.77
CA ARG A 544 11.01 -14.79 -14.05
C ARG A 544 12.38 -15.46 -14.15
N ALA A 545 13.48 -14.74 -13.88
CA ALA A 545 14.83 -15.30 -13.93
C ALA A 545 14.99 -16.51 -12.99
N LEU A 546 14.48 -16.40 -11.75
CA LEU A 546 14.43 -17.50 -10.78
C LEU A 546 13.66 -18.71 -11.33
N PHE A 547 12.42 -18.49 -11.76
CA PHE A 547 11.55 -19.60 -12.20
C PHE A 547 12.10 -20.27 -13.46
N GLU A 548 12.51 -19.51 -14.49
CA GLU A 548 13.00 -20.10 -15.74
C GLU A 548 14.30 -20.89 -15.56
N ALA A 549 15.26 -20.37 -14.79
CA ALA A 549 16.53 -21.07 -14.54
C ALA A 549 16.30 -22.40 -13.81
N VAL A 550 15.49 -22.40 -12.75
CA VAL A 550 15.18 -23.61 -11.98
C VAL A 550 14.31 -24.57 -12.79
N HIS A 551 13.28 -24.09 -13.48
CA HIS A 551 12.41 -24.92 -14.32
C HIS A 551 13.18 -25.54 -15.51
N ALA A 552 14.16 -24.83 -16.08
CA ALA A 552 15.05 -25.38 -17.11
C ALA A 552 15.86 -26.58 -16.59
N ARG A 553 16.43 -26.49 -15.38
CA ARG A 553 17.14 -27.60 -14.73
C ARG A 553 16.19 -28.73 -14.31
N TRP A 554 15.05 -28.39 -13.69
CA TRP A 554 14.02 -29.34 -13.24
C TRP A 554 13.47 -30.21 -14.39
N ARG A 555 13.25 -29.64 -15.57
CA ARG A 555 12.80 -30.39 -16.76
C ARG A 555 13.81 -31.43 -17.28
N GLN A 556 15.09 -31.33 -16.91
CA GLN A 556 16.12 -32.32 -17.27
C GLN A 556 16.09 -33.56 -16.37
N LEU A 557 15.42 -33.50 -15.21
CA LEU A 557 15.24 -34.65 -14.33
C LEU A 557 14.24 -35.65 -14.94
N PRO A 558 14.39 -36.97 -14.68
CA PRO A 558 13.35 -37.96 -14.99
C PRO A 558 11.99 -37.54 -14.42
N PRO A 559 10.86 -37.70 -15.16
CA PRO A 559 9.55 -37.24 -14.70
C PRO A 559 9.16 -37.73 -13.30
N ASP A 560 9.42 -39.00 -13.00
CA ASP A 560 9.03 -39.67 -11.75
C ASP A 560 9.94 -39.32 -10.56
N SER A 561 11.06 -38.62 -10.78
CA SER A 561 12.01 -38.20 -9.74
C SER A 561 12.06 -36.68 -9.54
N ARG A 562 11.02 -35.96 -9.99
CA ARG A 562 10.95 -34.51 -9.89
C ARG A 562 10.33 -34.09 -8.56
N PRO A 563 10.94 -33.13 -7.81
CA PRO A 563 10.25 -32.50 -6.68
C PRO A 563 9.02 -31.75 -7.18
N LEU A 564 7.97 -31.64 -6.35
CA LEU A 564 6.83 -30.79 -6.62
C LEU A 564 7.30 -29.32 -6.66
N LEU A 565 7.33 -28.72 -7.85
CA LEU A 565 7.82 -27.36 -8.06
C LEU A 565 6.70 -26.34 -7.75
N VAL A 566 6.86 -25.55 -6.67
CA VAL A 566 5.82 -24.63 -6.20
C VAL A 566 6.35 -23.20 -6.07
N PRO A 567 6.05 -22.27 -7.01
CA PRO A 567 6.26 -20.84 -6.80
C PRO A 567 5.51 -20.31 -5.57
N PHE A 568 6.20 -19.47 -4.80
CA PHE A 568 5.69 -18.72 -3.67
C PHE A 568 6.09 -17.24 -3.73
N GLY A 569 5.23 -16.41 -3.16
CA GLY A 569 5.59 -15.04 -2.82
C GLY A 569 4.57 -14.38 -1.90
N LEU A 570 5.05 -13.41 -1.13
CA LEU A 570 4.25 -12.49 -0.32
C LEU A 570 4.36 -11.08 -0.91
N SER A 571 3.28 -10.30 -0.95
CA SER A 571 3.33 -8.88 -1.31
C SER A 571 3.88 -8.65 -2.73
N LEU A 572 4.80 -7.69 -2.90
CA LEU A 572 5.56 -7.48 -4.13
C LEU A 572 6.34 -8.73 -4.60
N GLY A 573 6.68 -9.66 -3.69
CA GLY A 573 7.21 -10.98 -4.03
C GLY A 573 6.18 -11.88 -4.70
N ALA A 574 4.90 -11.82 -4.30
CA ALA A 574 3.81 -12.51 -4.98
C ALA A 574 3.61 -11.99 -6.42
N TYR A 575 3.71 -10.66 -6.61
CA TYR A 575 3.69 -10.03 -7.94
C TYR A 575 4.88 -10.49 -8.80
N GLY A 576 6.10 -10.51 -8.24
CA GLY A 576 7.29 -10.98 -8.94
C GLY A 576 7.22 -12.46 -9.33
N SER A 577 6.79 -13.32 -8.40
CA SER A 577 6.57 -14.76 -8.60
C SER A 577 5.55 -15.03 -9.72
N GLN A 578 4.45 -14.29 -9.76
CA GLN A 578 3.44 -14.43 -10.82
C GLN A 578 3.94 -13.99 -12.21
N ALA A 579 4.95 -13.12 -12.31
CA ALA A 579 5.44 -12.60 -13.60
C ALA A 579 6.24 -13.62 -14.44
N ALA A 580 6.53 -14.81 -13.89
CA ALA A 580 7.01 -15.96 -14.64
C ALA A 580 5.94 -16.60 -15.54
N PHE A 581 4.65 -16.25 -15.32
CA PHE A 581 3.50 -16.87 -15.99
C PHE A 581 2.68 -15.85 -16.76
N GLY A 582 2.26 -16.21 -17.98
CA GLY A 582 1.38 -15.40 -18.84
C GLY A 582 -0.11 -15.63 -18.61
N SER A 583 -0.51 -16.76 -17.99
CA SER A 583 -1.91 -17.13 -17.74
C SER A 583 -2.01 -18.23 -16.67
N LEU A 584 -3.22 -18.60 -16.26
CA LEU A 584 -3.42 -19.77 -15.38
C LEU A 584 -2.97 -21.09 -16.05
N GLU A 585 -3.22 -21.26 -17.35
CA GLU A 585 -2.79 -22.46 -18.11
C GLU A 585 -1.26 -22.65 -18.06
N ASP A 586 -0.52 -21.54 -18.11
CA ASP A 586 0.94 -21.50 -18.02
C ASP A 586 1.44 -21.90 -16.61
N VAL A 587 0.70 -21.53 -15.55
CA VAL A 587 0.96 -22.04 -14.19
C VAL A 587 0.70 -23.55 -14.11
N LEU A 588 -0.47 -24.00 -14.58
CA LEU A 588 -0.91 -25.40 -14.48
C LEU A 588 -0.12 -26.37 -15.36
N SER A 589 0.64 -25.87 -16.34
CA SER A 589 1.49 -26.70 -17.22
C SER A 589 2.96 -26.74 -16.81
N ARG A 590 3.43 -25.83 -15.94
CA ARG A 590 4.86 -25.67 -15.58
C ARG A 590 5.16 -25.76 -14.09
N ALA A 591 4.14 -25.66 -13.23
CA ALA A 591 4.29 -25.78 -11.78
C ALA A 591 3.37 -26.88 -11.22
N GLY A 592 3.82 -27.54 -10.14
CA GLY A 592 3.02 -28.50 -9.38
C GLY A 592 1.92 -27.85 -8.53
N GLY A 593 1.99 -26.53 -8.36
CA GLY A 593 1.00 -25.68 -7.73
C GLY A 593 1.54 -24.28 -7.50
N ALA A 594 0.82 -23.42 -6.77
CA ALA A 594 1.32 -22.10 -6.37
C ALA A 594 0.67 -21.61 -5.08
N VAL A 595 1.40 -20.84 -4.27
CA VAL A 595 0.87 -20.15 -3.08
C VAL A 595 1.27 -18.68 -3.12
N TRP A 596 0.30 -17.78 -3.23
CA TRP A 596 0.55 -16.33 -3.34
C TRP A 596 -0.22 -15.57 -2.26
N ALA A 597 0.51 -14.96 -1.33
CA ALA A 597 -0.07 -14.23 -0.19
C ALA A 597 -0.04 -12.71 -0.43
N GLY A 598 -1.14 -12.03 -0.10
CA GLY A 598 -1.26 -10.57 -0.19
C GLY A 598 -0.87 -10.01 -1.57
N SER A 599 -1.29 -10.68 -2.65
CA SER A 599 -0.96 -10.27 -4.01
C SER A 599 -1.44 -8.83 -4.27
N PRO A 600 -0.56 -7.88 -4.64
CA PRO A 600 -0.96 -6.51 -4.88
C PRO A 600 -2.05 -6.42 -5.94
N ARG A 601 -3.07 -5.58 -5.70
CA ARG A 601 -4.27 -5.47 -6.56
C ARG A 601 -3.97 -5.19 -8.05
N PHE A 602 -2.81 -4.60 -8.36
CA PHE A 602 -2.35 -4.34 -9.73
C PHE A 602 -1.70 -5.54 -10.45
N THR A 603 -1.52 -6.67 -9.78
CA THR A 603 -0.88 -7.87 -10.37
C THR A 603 -1.75 -8.43 -11.50
N PRO A 604 -1.21 -8.64 -12.73
CA PRO A 604 -2.04 -9.00 -13.88
C PRO A 604 -2.84 -10.29 -13.70
N LEU A 605 -2.20 -11.39 -13.28
CA LEU A 605 -2.83 -12.71 -13.21
C LEU A 605 -4.01 -12.72 -12.22
N VAL A 606 -3.80 -12.33 -10.96
CA VAL A 606 -4.91 -12.26 -9.97
C VAL A 606 -6.02 -11.29 -10.40
N THR A 607 -5.68 -10.22 -11.12
CA THR A 607 -6.67 -9.27 -11.66
C THR A 607 -7.55 -9.93 -12.72
N GLU A 608 -6.95 -10.64 -13.67
CA GLU A 608 -7.66 -11.37 -14.72
C GLU A 608 -8.58 -12.44 -14.10
N LEU A 609 -8.04 -13.26 -13.19
CA LEU A 609 -8.79 -14.33 -12.53
C LEU A 609 -9.97 -13.77 -11.73
N THR A 610 -9.77 -12.70 -10.97
CA THR A 610 -10.84 -12.04 -10.20
C THR A 610 -11.90 -11.40 -11.10
N ALA A 611 -11.52 -10.92 -12.29
CA ALA A 611 -12.46 -10.41 -13.29
C ALA A 611 -13.26 -11.52 -13.99
N ARG A 612 -12.69 -12.72 -14.11
CA ARG A 612 -13.31 -13.92 -14.70
C ARG A 612 -14.07 -14.80 -13.71
N ARG A 613 -14.26 -14.33 -12.47
CA ARG A 613 -14.92 -15.07 -11.38
C ARG A 613 -16.34 -15.51 -11.73
N ASP A 614 -16.74 -16.67 -11.20
CA ASP A 614 -18.06 -17.27 -11.36
C ASP A 614 -19.17 -16.31 -10.89
N ALA A 615 -20.30 -16.29 -11.59
CA ALA A 615 -21.43 -15.43 -11.27
C ALA A 615 -21.96 -15.70 -9.85
N GLY A 616 -22.12 -14.63 -9.06
CA GLY A 616 -22.51 -14.70 -7.65
C GLY A 616 -21.33 -14.81 -6.67
N SER A 617 -20.10 -15.01 -7.13
CA SER A 617 -18.90 -14.88 -6.28
C SER A 617 -18.48 -13.41 -6.12
N THR A 618 -17.94 -13.08 -4.95
CA THR A 618 -17.51 -11.70 -4.62
C THR A 618 -16.09 -11.46 -5.07
N GLN A 619 -15.71 -10.21 -5.32
CA GLN A 619 -14.32 -9.81 -5.54
C GLN A 619 -13.44 -10.00 -4.29
N ILE A 620 -14.02 -10.04 -3.09
CA ILE A 620 -13.24 -10.35 -1.87
C ILE A 620 -12.88 -11.84 -1.77
N HIS A 621 -13.77 -12.73 -2.20
CA HIS A 621 -13.61 -14.19 -2.27
C HIS A 621 -14.11 -14.69 -3.65
N PRO A 622 -13.31 -14.50 -4.72
CA PRO A 622 -13.69 -14.95 -6.05
C PRO A 622 -13.58 -16.47 -6.15
N VAL A 623 -14.51 -17.07 -6.91
CA VAL A 623 -14.48 -18.50 -7.26
C VAL A 623 -14.29 -18.56 -8.77
N LEU A 624 -13.45 -19.48 -9.27
CA LEU A 624 -13.31 -19.75 -10.70
C LEU A 624 -13.53 -21.22 -10.97
N ASP A 625 -14.41 -21.53 -11.92
CA ASP A 625 -14.71 -22.89 -12.38
C ASP A 625 -15.05 -23.82 -11.18
N GLY A 626 -15.91 -23.33 -10.26
CA GLY A 626 -16.27 -24.05 -9.02
C GLY A 626 -15.12 -24.22 -8.02
N GLY A 627 -14.02 -23.47 -8.19
CA GLY A 627 -12.80 -23.60 -7.39
C GLY A 627 -11.98 -24.84 -7.74
N ARG A 628 -12.05 -25.33 -8.99
CA ARG A 628 -11.39 -26.59 -9.38
C ARG A 628 -9.86 -26.53 -9.23
N HIS A 629 -9.21 -25.50 -9.77
CA HIS A 629 -7.73 -25.36 -9.74
C HIS A 629 -7.25 -24.17 -8.92
N VAL A 630 -8.06 -23.11 -8.78
CA VAL A 630 -7.72 -21.89 -8.03
C VAL A 630 -8.68 -21.73 -6.86
N ARG A 631 -8.16 -21.47 -5.64
CA ARG A 631 -8.97 -21.11 -4.46
C ARG A 631 -8.40 -19.89 -3.74
N PHE A 632 -9.28 -19.14 -3.09
CA PHE A 632 -8.92 -17.90 -2.39
C PHE A 632 -9.14 -18.08 -0.89
N ALA A 633 -8.06 -18.21 -0.12
CA ALA A 633 -8.11 -18.29 1.33
C ALA A 633 -8.30 -16.89 1.93
N THR A 634 -9.55 -16.55 2.29
CA THR A 634 -9.90 -15.18 2.76
C THR A 634 -10.22 -15.07 4.23
N ARG A 635 -10.41 -16.19 4.93
CA ARG A 635 -10.87 -16.23 6.33
C ARG A 635 -12.08 -15.31 6.55
N ASN A 636 -13.10 -15.44 5.71
CA ASN A 636 -14.43 -14.88 5.88
C ASN A 636 -15.38 -15.97 6.37
N GLY A 637 -16.04 -15.78 7.52
CA GLY A 637 -16.87 -16.80 8.16
C GLY A 637 -17.92 -17.43 7.24
N GLY A 638 -18.16 -18.73 7.43
CA GLY A 638 -18.98 -19.57 6.57
C GLY A 638 -18.15 -20.66 5.84
N PRO A 639 -18.73 -21.37 4.87
CA PRO A 639 -18.06 -22.42 4.10
C PRO A 639 -17.10 -21.82 3.04
N GLN A 640 -16.11 -21.06 3.50
CA GLN A 640 -15.05 -20.43 2.69
C GLN A 640 -13.67 -21.02 3.03
N HIS A 641 -13.65 -22.21 3.64
CA HIS A 641 -12.45 -23.01 3.79
C HIS A 641 -12.00 -23.52 2.42
N LEU A 642 -10.70 -23.77 2.25
CA LEU A 642 -10.16 -24.31 1.00
C LEU A 642 -10.80 -25.64 0.60
N ASP A 643 -11.30 -26.43 1.56
CA ASP A 643 -11.98 -27.71 1.31
C ASP A 643 -13.52 -27.60 1.15
N ALA A 644 -14.10 -26.40 1.25
CA ALA A 644 -15.55 -26.20 1.19
C ALA A 644 -16.13 -26.13 -0.24
N LEU A 645 -15.27 -25.94 -1.25
CA LEU A 645 -15.63 -25.98 -2.67
C LEU A 645 -15.45 -27.41 -3.22
N GLY A 646 -16.03 -27.69 -4.40
CA GLY A 646 -16.18 -29.04 -4.98
C GLY A 646 -14.88 -29.80 -5.30
N SER A 647 -14.94 -30.81 -6.16
CA SER A 647 -13.76 -31.63 -6.49
C SER A 647 -12.59 -30.78 -7.01
N ALA A 648 -11.45 -30.79 -6.31
CA ALA A 648 -10.24 -30.10 -6.73
C ALA A 648 -9.48 -30.90 -7.80
N GLY A 649 -9.00 -30.20 -8.83
CA GLY A 649 -8.03 -30.74 -9.78
C GLY A 649 -6.60 -30.68 -9.25
N SER A 650 -5.66 -31.01 -10.12
CA SER A 650 -4.22 -30.79 -9.96
C SER A 650 -3.64 -30.32 -11.30
N PRO A 651 -2.67 -29.37 -11.33
CA PRO A 651 -2.09 -28.62 -10.22
C PRO A 651 -3.06 -27.70 -9.45
N ARG A 652 -2.60 -27.15 -8.33
CA ARG A 652 -3.41 -26.38 -7.37
C ARG A 652 -2.80 -25.02 -7.02
N VAL A 653 -3.60 -23.96 -7.10
CA VAL A 653 -3.19 -22.57 -6.87
C VAL A 653 -4.00 -21.94 -5.74
N VAL A 654 -3.33 -21.37 -4.73
CA VAL A 654 -3.99 -20.63 -3.64
C VAL A 654 -3.54 -19.18 -3.63
N TYR A 655 -4.53 -18.29 -3.60
CA TYR A 655 -4.35 -16.90 -3.20
C TYR A 655 -4.76 -16.72 -1.74
N VAL A 656 -3.82 -16.33 -0.87
CA VAL A 656 -4.12 -16.01 0.54
C VAL A 656 -4.30 -14.50 0.64
N GLN A 657 -5.51 -14.03 0.98
CA GLN A 657 -5.81 -12.59 1.01
C GLN A 657 -6.86 -12.23 2.08
N HIS A 658 -6.51 -11.40 3.06
CA HIS A 658 -7.52 -10.89 3.98
C HIS A 658 -8.33 -9.76 3.31
N PRO A 659 -9.63 -9.64 3.56
CA PRO A 659 -10.42 -8.50 3.10
C PRO A 659 -9.88 -7.17 3.64
N SER A 660 -9.30 -7.16 4.84
CA SER A 660 -8.62 -6.00 5.44
C SER A 660 -7.20 -5.71 4.92
N ASP A 661 -6.62 -6.52 4.03
CA ASP A 661 -5.28 -6.24 3.49
C ASP A 661 -5.32 -5.09 2.49
N GLY A 662 -4.75 -3.93 2.85
CA GLY A 662 -4.62 -2.79 1.96
C GLY A 662 -3.77 -3.08 0.72
N VAL A 663 -2.82 -4.02 0.76
CA VAL A 663 -2.00 -4.41 -0.40
C VAL A 663 -2.86 -5.12 -1.46
N ALA A 664 -3.72 -6.06 -1.04
CA ALA A 664 -4.65 -6.78 -1.92
C ALA A 664 -5.83 -5.93 -2.44
N ARG A 665 -6.08 -4.74 -1.86
CA ARG A 665 -7.21 -3.86 -2.22
C ARG A 665 -6.81 -2.58 -2.95
N TRP A 666 -5.66 -1.99 -2.65
CA TRP A 666 -5.30 -0.68 -3.18
C TRP A 666 -4.68 -0.72 -4.59
N TRP A 667 -5.24 0.09 -5.51
CA TRP A 667 -4.63 0.41 -6.80
C TRP A 667 -5.11 1.78 -7.32
N TRP A 668 -4.41 2.35 -8.32
CA TRP A 668 -4.63 3.74 -8.76
C TRP A 668 -6.08 4.10 -9.14
N PRO A 669 -6.84 3.27 -9.88
CA PRO A 669 -8.24 3.56 -10.24
C PRO A 669 -9.19 3.78 -9.08
N GLU A 670 -8.91 3.25 -7.88
CA GLU A 670 -9.72 3.51 -6.66
C GLU A 670 -9.78 5.00 -6.27
N LEU A 671 -8.94 5.85 -6.86
CA LEU A 671 -9.04 7.30 -6.74
C LEU A 671 -10.22 7.90 -7.53
N TRP A 672 -10.75 7.25 -8.56
CA TRP A 672 -11.81 7.80 -9.43
C TRP A 672 -12.93 6.82 -9.81
N ARG A 673 -12.76 5.52 -9.58
CA ARG A 673 -13.77 4.48 -9.79
C ARG A 673 -13.66 3.44 -8.66
N PRO A 674 -14.75 3.11 -7.95
CA PRO A 674 -14.74 1.98 -7.04
C PRO A 674 -14.76 0.65 -7.81
N ASP A 675 -13.96 -0.30 -7.34
CA ASP A 675 -14.09 -1.71 -7.68
C ASP A 675 -15.38 -2.33 -7.07
N ASP A 676 -15.70 -3.57 -7.42
CA ASP A 676 -16.94 -4.25 -7.02
C ASP A 676 -16.97 -4.57 -5.52
N TRP A 677 -15.82 -4.86 -4.91
CA TRP A 677 -15.70 -5.16 -3.47
C TRP A 677 -16.18 -4.03 -2.54
N LEU A 678 -16.28 -2.80 -3.06
CA LEU A 678 -16.80 -1.61 -2.37
C LEU A 678 -18.33 -1.47 -2.49
N ARG A 679 -18.97 -2.30 -3.32
CA ARG A 679 -20.43 -2.39 -3.53
C ARG A 679 -21.00 -3.73 -3.03
N GLU A 680 -20.18 -4.76 -2.99
CA GLU A 680 -20.46 -6.09 -2.42
C GLU A 680 -20.40 -6.07 -0.87
N PRO A 681 -20.90 -7.12 -0.19
CA PRO A 681 -20.69 -7.28 1.25
C PRO A 681 -19.19 -7.33 1.59
N VAL A 682 -18.75 -6.47 2.51
CA VAL A 682 -17.35 -6.48 2.99
C VAL A 682 -17.07 -7.73 3.83
N GLY A 683 -15.79 -8.08 3.93
CA GLY A 683 -15.34 -9.23 4.73
C GLY A 683 -15.46 -9.03 6.24
N GLN A 684 -15.31 -10.12 6.99
CA GLN A 684 -15.60 -10.16 8.43
C GLN A 684 -14.65 -9.30 9.30
N ASP A 685 -13.50 -8.94 8.76
CA ASP A 685 -12.44 -8.13 9.37
C ASP A 685 -12.55 -6.62 9.02
N VAL A 686 -13.58 -6.23 8.26
CA VAL A 686 -13.85 -4.85 7.82
C VAL A 686 -15.24 -4.40 8.30
N LEU A 687 -15.41 -3.11 8.62
CA LEU A 687 -16.71 -2.59 9.09
C LEU A 687 -17.73 -2.44 7.93
N PRO A 688 -18.98 -2.94 8.07
CA PRO A 688 -19.99 -3.00 6.98
C PRO A 688 -20.59 -1.65 6.55
N ARG A 689 -20.00 -0.53 6.93
CA ARG A 689 -20.41 0.83 6.54
C ARG A 689 -19.28 1.59 5.83
N LEU A 690 -18.34 0.86 5.24
CA LEU A 690 -17.35 1.43 4.32
C LEU A 690 -18.09 1.99 3.10
N GLN A 691 -17.86 3.26 2.78
CA GLN A 691 -18.41 3.94 1.62
C GLN A 691 -17.26 4.49 0.79
N TRP A 692 -17.33 4.33 -0.53
CA TRP A 692 -16.36 4.94 -1.43
C TRP A 692 -16.67 6.42 -1.69
N TRP A 693 -15.64 7.26 -1.53
CA TRP A 693 -15.63 8.68 -1.80
C TRP A 693 -14.54 8.99 -2.84
N PRO A 694 -14.85 9.67 -3.96
CA PRO A 694 -13.86 10.01 -4.98
C PRO A 694 -12.62 10.66 -4.40
N VAL A 695 -11.45 10.16 -4.81
CA VAL A 695 -10.09 10.50 -4.33
C VAL A 695 -9.83 10.18 -2.86
N ILE A 696 -10.78 10.47 -1.96
CA ILE A 696 -10.65 10.32 -0.51
C ILE A 696 -10.45 8.85 -0.13
N THR A 697 -11.29 7.94 -0.62
CA THR A 697 -11.17 6.51 -0.28
C THR A 697 -9.91 5.89 -0.89
N GLY A 698 -9.54 6.24 -2.13
CA GLY A 698 -8.26 5.79 -2.71
C GLY A 698 -7.02 6.27 -1.92
N VAL A 699 -7.06 7.46 -1.31
CA VAL A 699 -6.00 7.94 -0.39
C VAL A 699 -6.04 7.23 0.97
N GLN A 700 -7.23 6.95 1.51
CA GLN A 700 -7.41 6.18 2.73
C GLN A 700 -6.88 4.75 2.58
N LEU A 701 -7.20 4.08 1.47
CA LEU A 701 -6.73 2.74 1.13
C LEU A 701 -5.21 2.71 0.88
N PHE A 702 -4.62 3.75 0.30
CA PHE A 702 -3.16 3.88 0.19
C PHE A 702 -2.50 3.90 1.58
N LEU A 703 -3.06 4.67 2.52
CA LEU A 703 -2.55 4.73 3.89
C LEU A 703 -2.77 3.42 4.64
N ASP A 704 -3.87 2.72 4.39
CA ASP A 704 -4.12 1.38 4.94
C ASP A 704 -3.08 0.38 4.42
N MET A 705 -2.79 0.37 3.12
CA MET A 705 -1.70 -0.43 2.53
C MET A 705 -0.36 -0.17 3.22
N MET A 706 -0.03 1.10 3.51
CA MET A 706 1.23 1.45 4.19
C MET A 706 1.30 1.00 5.66
N VAL A 707 0.16 0.72 6.30
CA VAL A 707 0.14 0.21 7.69
C VAL A 707 -0.26 -1.27 7.78
N SER A 708 -0.62 -1.94 6.68
CA SER A 708 -1.19 -3.30 6.68
C SER A 708 -0.27 -4.38 7.22
N ASP A 709 1.03 -4.11 7.35
CA ASP A 709 2.05 -5.00 7.94
C ASP A 709 2.79 -4.35 9.12
N SER A 710 2.11 -3.51 9.90
CA SER A 710 2.70 -2.81 11.06
C SER A 710 2.78 -3.68 12.32
N ASP A 711 3.74 -3.36 13.18
CA ASP A 711 3.84 -3.91 14.54
C ASP A 711 2.51 -3.79 15.29
N GLY A 712 2.02 -4.92 15.82
CA GLY A 712 0.74 -5.00 16.54
C GLY A 712 -0.47 -5.43 15.71
N ILE A 713 -0.31 -5.78 14.42
CA ILE A 713 -1.36 -6.44 13.64
C ILE A 713 -1.41 -7.95 13.99
N PRO A 714 -2.53 -8.48 14.53
CA PRO A 714 -2.64 -9.89 14.88
C PRO A 714 -2.64 -10.80 13.65
N ALA A 715 -2.21 -12.06 13.82
CA ALA A 715 -2.22 -13.05 12.76
C ALA A 715 -3.65 -13.31 12.23
N GLY A 716 -3.82 -13.26 10.91
CA GLY A 716 -5.11 -13.40 10.24
C GLY A 716 -5.86 -12.10 9.95
N TYR A 717 -5.19 -10.95 10.10
CA TYR A 717 -5.68 -9.62 9.73
C TYR A 717 -4.63 -8.87 8.90
N GLY A 718 -5.06 -7.91 8.09
CA GLY A 718 -4.17 -7.12 7.23
C GLY A 718 -3.25 -8.02 6.39
N HIS A 719 -1.97 -7.70 6.34
CA HIS A 719 -0.95 -8.42 5.58
C HIS A 719 -0.27 -9.56 6.36
N HIS A 720 -0.80 -9.94 7.53
CA HIS A 720 -0.18 -10.93 8.43
C HIS A 720 -0.84 -12.32 8.30
N TYR A 721 -0.23 -13.19 7.49
CA TYR A 721 -0.83 -14.45 7.02
C TYR A 721 -0.48 -15.74 7.80
N CYS A 722 0.39 -15.67 8.81
CA CYS A 722 0.97 -16.82 9.54
C CYS A 722 0.11 -18.10 9.60
N GLY A 723 -1.07 -18.08 10.23
CA GLY A 723 -1.90 -19.27 10.40
C GLY A 723 -2.55 -19.81 9.11
N ALA A 724 -2.75 -18.98 8.09
CA ALA A 724 -3.37 -19.36 6.82
C ALA A 724 -2.41 -20.11 5.88
N TYR A 725 -1.09 -20.04 6.11
CA TYR A 725 -0.10 -20.79 5.35
C TYR A 725 -0.25 -22.30 5.54
N VAL A 726 -0.64 -22.78 6.73
CA VAL A 726 -0.88 -24.22 6.98
C VAL A 726 -1.92 -24.77 6.02
N ASP A 727 -3.06 -24.08 5.91
CA ASP A 727 -4.17 -24.52 5.06
C ASP A 727 -3.81 -24.40 3.57
N ALA A 728 -3.15 -23.30 3.18
CA ALA A 728 -2.70 -23.08 1.80
C ALA A 728 -1.70 -24.16 1.34
N TRP A 729 -0.66 -24.42 2.14
CA TRP A 729 0.34 -25.45 1.82
C TRP A 729 -0.25 -26.85 1.85
N ARG A 730 -1.08 -27.20 2.83
CA ARG A 730 -1.77 -28.50 2.88
C ARG A 730 -2.61 -28.72 1.62
N TRP A 731 -3.41 -27.72 1.22
CA TRP A 731 -4.28 -27.88 0.05
C TRP A 731 -3.50 -27.97 -1.26
N VAL A 732 -2.42 -27.19 -1.43
CA VAL A 732 -1.58 -27.21 -2.65
C VAL A 732 -0.71 -28.46 -2.75
N THR A 733 -0.04 -28.84 -1.65
CA THR A 733 1.02 -29.89 -1.68
C THR A 733 0.55 -31.26 -1.19
N GLN A 734 -0.67 -31.38 -0.67
CA GLN A 734 -1.31 -32.62 -0.25
C GLN A 734 -0.45 -33.55 0.65
N PRO A 735 0.11 -33.06 1.78
CA PRO A 735 0.95 -33.87 2.67
C PRO A 735 0.15 -34.95 3.41
N ASP A 736 0.70 -36.17 3.48
CA ASP A 736 0.01 -37.35 4.01
C ASP A 736 0.01 -37.44 5.55
N GLY A 737 -1.13 -37.87 6.11
CA GLY A 737 -1.28 -38.21 7.53
C GLY A 737 -1.35 -37.03 8.50
N TRP A 738 -1.92 -35.92 8.04
CA TRP A 738 -2.29 -34.76 8.85
C TRP A 738 -3.77 -34.77 9.23
N ASP A 739 -4.05 -34.83 10.53
CA ASP A 739 -5.37 -34.61 11.12
C ASP A 739 -5.54 -33.15 11.61
N GLU A 740 -6.77 -32.74 11.92
CA GLU A 740 -7.04 -31.36 12.35
C GLU A 740 -6.44 -31.01 13.72
N SER A 741 -6.20 -31.98 14.60
CA SER A 741 -5.52 -31.73 15.88
C SER A 741 -4.06 -31.34 15.69
N ARG A 742 -3.32 -32.05 14.83
CA ARG A 742 -1.93 -31.73 14.46
C ARG A 742 -1.85 -30.44 13.66
N LEU A 743 -2.80 -30.19 12.75
CA LEU A 743 -2.88 -28.92 12.03
C LEU A 743 -3.18 -27.75 12.99
N ALA A 744 -4.01 -27.93 14.01
CA ALA A 744 -4.21 -26.92 15.05
C ALA A 744 -2.94 -26.67 15.88
N ALA A 745 -2.21 -27.73 16.27
CA ALA A 745 -0.93 -27.60 16.96
C ALA A 745 0.13 -26.88 16.10
N LEU A 746 0.21 -27.18 14.79
CA LEU A 746 1.07 -26.46 13.85
C LEU A 746 0.69 -24.99 13.72
N ARG A 747 -0.60 -24.67 13.53
CA ARG A 747 -1.08 -23.27 13.49
C ARG A 747 -0.73 -22.50 14.77
N ALA A 748 -0.70 -23.17 15.93
CA ALA A 748 -0.21 -22.60 17.20
C ALA A 748 1.32 -22.40 17.19
N ARG A 749 2.11 -23.42 16.83
CA ARG A 749 3.58 -23.35 16.80
C ARG A 749 4.09 -22.23 15.88
N LEU A 750 3.43 -22.00 14.75
CA LEU A 750 3.79 -20.93 13.82
C LEU A 750 3.56 -19.52 14.38
N ALA A 751 2.71 -19.34 15.40
CA ALA A 751 2.52 -18.04 16.05
C ALA A 751 3.77 -17.58 16.82
N ASP A 752 4.62 -18.52 17.25
CA ASP A 752 5.90 -18.25 17.91
C ASP A 752 7.07 -18.08 16.93
N VAL A 753 6.89 -18.46 15.65
CA VAL A 753 7.95 -18.35 14.63
C VAL A 753 8.17 -16.87 14.25
N PRO A 754 9.39 -16.33 14.38
CA PRO A 754 9.67 -14.95 14.01
C PRO A 754 9.35 -14.66 12.53
N ARG A 755 8.63 -13.55 12.30
CA ARG A 755 8.40 -12.97 10.96
C ARG A 755 9.57 -12.14 10.53
#